data_AF-A0AAV9TS37-F1
#
_entry.id   AF-A0AAV9TS37-F1
#
_cell.length_a   1.000
_cell.length_b   1.000
_cell.length_c   1.000
_cell.angle_alpha   90.00
_cell.angle_beta   90.00
_cell.angle_gamma   90.00
#
_symmetry.space_group_name_H-M   'P 1'
#
loop_
_entity.id
_entity.type
_entity.pdbx_description
1 polymer ?
#
loop_
_entity_poly.entity_id
_entity_poly.type
_entity_poly.pdbx_seq_one_letter_code
_entity_poly.pdbx_strand_id
1 'polypeptide(L)'
;MEIAATAVGVLGLVGLYSTCIEMLDALSSAARYGIGRELLQTKIEVERVRLMIWGDSVGLANIDLFAGKKEPTEDDLAAVDEGLQRRALRDAVAGLLTCFLRTFEDVEDLQKRYGLVPQGDQDSSVAAGSTGSGDIATQPAREPLTSTFRKTYERFQDRAAASQRRATPLTKAKWAIADEKKFRALIGELRAINDSLTSLLPAVRDRTRVRVRAEIMRATDVGQLQSLVDASDDAADIVAETASLRIEMLSTRHGHAVARKPVARTVQVAPPPLVPVPDHRTLTPEPPLVILSTPEPTPVSPVVTPAPPAGPAFVPYDNMGALVVHKVYKTSKSLMCYAWLSGIGEVPELAVTQPEFHPAFALRFLPASIIPVADSVFEIDVEADSGYAGWSPGSASLTGFSRELNFWRKVEDSTERPPEPSWQRTSDTIPLKSDFILKRWKAVVNNGLGSDWTEQKGYNSVREICGPSDYTWLDKNETIRVRHQISDLLAVMSVSRVPSLEETASIGLLANIEQLTHSANFGFLDFLLQMLMAREVTLRMAKDKRRWYGGVTVRIVYDLVAAELWSRGMYLASKDSFEAREATKVQQTNGILRFAEEMQWPYLSEIRETAAKWLTPEASNIIIDIRAWDWMGGLVLPGTMFPMAMIGTLYGMSPTLRTRLPSAIVKSRHGNYGIVYPQASYWRVRSVLGKVLAPLSLVEKDDEAAAAAGRKIKCLGGWVGPCPSPSLPESTLGLLAELKGRPPSWVAEDTGDAGDAAATVFPTTSQSHQGNTAEWALPTPPPPPSSETVTLQTLRLARAAVAPRPADGGDARGDAAPPIYQARLDFRLARSGLMATMTLHANSVFVAALPCRGGPHRIKPGTAAAYTFRALGVEDLPCAELDGGATAVTVVNATGGPAAETFARAWCSEKGTNAVVWKRGEGGCCFKCALMLAGREGVAAGVLIMC
;
A
#
# COMPACT_ATOMS: atom_id res chain seq x y z
N MET A 1 -25.67 -0.78 -4.48
CA MET A 1 -25.62 -1.51 -3.20
C MET A 1 -24.20 -1.37 -2.70
N GLU A 2 -23.93 -0.51 -1.71
CA GLU A 2 -22.58 -0.40 -1.16
C GLU A 2 -22.23 -1.68 -0.38
N ILE A 3 -21.42 -2.55 -0.98
CA ILE A 3 -20.82 -3.68 -0.25
C ILE A 3 -19.55 -3.15 0.44
N ALA A 4 -19.80 -2.54 1.59
CA ALA A 4 -18.95 -2.48 2.76
C ALA A 4 -17.82 -3.53 2.78
N ALA A 5 -16.56 -3.10 2.60
CA ALA A 5 -15.37 -3.95 2.54
C ALA A 5 -14.99 -4.57 3.90
N THR A 6 -15.85 -5.45 4.45
CA THR A 6 -15.59 -6.24 5.67
C THR A 6 -14.36 -7.15 5.49
N ALA A 7 -13.77 -7.67 6.57
CA ALA A 7 -12.91 -8.84 6.46
C ALA A 7 -13.76 -9.97 5.90
N VAL A 8 -13.58 -10.23 4.61
CA VAL A 8 -14.46 -11.09 3.87
C VAL A 8 -14.09 -12.52 4.24
N GLY A 9 -14.84 -13.15 5.14
CA GLY A 9 -14.74 -14.60 5.35
C GLY A 9 -14.98 -15.35 4.04
N VAL A 10 -14.65 -16.64 3.95
CA VAL A 10 -14.81 -17.42 2.69
C VAL A 10 -16.22 -17.24 2.10
N LEU A 11 -17.26 -17.23 2.94
CA LEU A 11 -18.64 -16.99 2.52
C LEU A 11 -18.87 -15.61 1.91
N GLY A 12 -18.22 -14.56 2.43
CA GLY A 12 -18.31 -13.24 1.83
C GLY A 12 -17.64 -13.19 0.45
N LEU A 13 -16.57 -13.98 0.23
CA LEU A 13 -15.89 -14.05 -1.07
C LEU A 13 -16.79 -14.73 -2.09
N VAL A 14 -17.47 -15.80 -1.68
CA VAL A 14 -18.49 -16.47 -2.50
C VAL A 14 -19.61 -15.50 -2.87
N GLY A 15 -20.05 -14.65 -1.93
CA GLY A 15 -21.03 -13.59 -2.19
C GLY A 15 -20.56 -12.59 -3.24
N LEU A 16 -19.37 -11.98 -3.04
CA LEU A 16 -18.78 -11.03 -3.99
C LEU A 16 -18.56 -11.64 -5.38
N TYR A 17 -17.97 -12.84 -5.42
CA TYR A 17 -17.74 -13.59 -6.66
C TYR A 17 -19.03 -13.85 -7.42
N SER A 18 -20.08 -14.31 -6.72
CA SER A 18 -21.37 -14.59 -7.35
C SER A 18 -21.93 -13.33 -7.98
N THR A 19 -21.95 -12.20 -7.27
CA THR A 19 -22.41 -10.91 -7.81
C THR A 19 -21.62 -10.47 -9.04
N CYS A 20 -20.30 -10.71 -9.08
CA CYS A 20 -19.48 -10.37 -10.26
C CYS A 20 -19.90 -11.18 -11.50
N ILE A 21 -20.20 -12.47 -11.32
CA ILE A 21 -20.72 -13.33 -12.39
C ILE A 21 -22.08 -12.81 -12.88
N GLU A 22 -23.01 -12.48 -11.97
CA GLU A 22 -24.32 -11.93 -12.34
C GLU A 22 -24.22 -10.63 -13.17
N MET A 23 -23.26 -9.76 -12.83
CA MET A 23 -23.01 -8.53 -13.58
C MET A 23 -22.46 -8.82 -14.99
N LEU A 24 -21.52 -9.76 -15.13
CA LEU A 24 -21.00 -10.18 -16.42
C LEU A 24 -22.08 -10.85 -17.29
N ASP A 25 -22.98 -11.63 -16.68
CA ASP A 25 -24.14 -12.23 -17.35
C ASP A 25 -25.08 -11.16 -17.94
N ALA A 26 -25.34 -10.09 -17.18
CA ALA A 26 -26.14 -8.97 -17.64
C ALA A 26 -25.47 -8.18 -18.78
N LEU A 27 -24.15 -7.95 -18.68
CA LEU A 27 -23.38 -7.19 -19.68
C LEU A 27 -23.16 -7.98 -20.97
N SER A 28 -22.86 -9.27 -20.89
CA SER A 28 -22.75 -10.14 -22.05
C SER A 28 -24.07 -10.24 -22.82
N SER A 29 -25.20 -10.25 -22.09
CA SER A 29 -26.54 -10.14 -22.67
C SER A 29 -26.80 -8.78 -23.33
N ALA A 30 -26.11 -7.73 -22.88
CA ALA A 30 -26.25 -6.36 -23.37
C ALA A 30 -25.32 -5.98 -24.53
N ALA A 31 -24.16 -6.65 -24.67
CA ALA A 31 -23.23 -6.50 -25.79
C ALA A 31 -23.80 -6.91 -27.17
N ARG A 32 -25.11 -7.24 -27.23
CA ARG A 32 -25.87 -7.63 -28.42
C ARG A 32 -26.24 -6.45 -29.33
N TYR A 33 -26.17 -5.22 -28.83
CA TYR A 33 -26.64 -4.03 -29.57
C TYR A 33 -25.53 -2.96 -29.67
N GLY A 34 -24.90 -2.88 -30.84
CA GLY A 34 -23.82 -1.94 -31.17
C GLY A 34 -23.08 -2.28 -32.49
N ILE A 35 -22.36 -1.32 -33.06
CA ILE A 35 -21.50 -1.52 -34.25
C ILE A 35 -20.26 -2.34 -33.82
N GLY A 36 -19.86 -3.37 -34.57
CA GLY A 36 -18.74 -4.28 -34.20
C GLY A 36 -19.12 -5.47 -33.31
N ARG A 37 -20.42 -5.81 -33.26
CA ARG A 37 -21.13 -6.72 -32.33
C ARG A 37 -20.42 -8.03 -31.94
N GLU A 38 -19.88 -8.80 -32.89
CA GLU A 38 -19.41 -10.18 -32.62
C GLU A 38 -18.07 -10.21 -31.88
N LEU A 39 -17.17 -9.26 -32.18
CA LEU A 39 -15.84 -9.22 -31.59
C LEU A 39 -15.87 -8.75 -30.13
N LEU A 40 -16.58 -7.65 -29.86
CA LEU A 40 -16.70 -7.11 -28.50
C LEU A 40 -17.48 -8.06 -27.59
N GLN A 41 -18.52 -8.71 -28.11
CA GLN A 41 -19.27 -9.73 -27.38
C GLN A 41 -18.39 -10.94 -27.06
N THR A 42 -17.55 -11.39 -28.00
CA THR A 42 -16.61 -12.49 -27.73
C THR A 42 -15.58 -12.10 -26.68
N LYS A 43 -15.06 -10.86 -26.71
CA LYS A 43 -14.09 -10.38 -25.71
C LYS A 43 -14.65 -10.35 -24.29
N ILE A 44 -15.86 -9.84 -24.09
CA ILE A 44 -16.48 -9.83 -22.75
C ILE A 44 -16.82 -11.25 -22.26
N GLU A 45 -17.23 -12.14 -23.17
CA GLU A 45 -17.48 -13.56 -22.86
C GLU A 45 -16.20 -14.31 -22.49
N VAL A 46 -15.07 -13.99 -23.11
CA VAL A 46 -13.76 -14.52 -22.66
C VAL A 46 -13.49 -14.12 -21.21
N GLU A 47 -13.68 -12.86 -20.83
CA GLU A 47 -13.46 -12.42 -19.45
C GLU A 47 -14.45 -13.06 -18.46
N ARG A 48 -15.70 -13.31 -18.89
CA ARG A 48 -16.70 -14.06 -18.12
C ARG A 48 -16.27 -15.51 -17.88
N VAL A 49 -15.87 -16.22 -18.93
CA VAL A 49 -15.38 -17.61 -18.82
C VAL A 49 -14.14 -17.70 -17.95
N ARG A 50 -13.21 -16.74 -18.07
CA ARG A 50 -12.01 -16.68 -17.22
C ARG A 50 -12.36 -16.57 -15.74
N LEU A 51 -13.32 -15.70 -15.39
CA LEU A 51 -13.77 -15.57 -14.01
C LEU A 51 -14.52 -16.82 -13.50
N MET A 52 -15.34 -17.45 -14.34
CA MET A 52 -16.02 -18.72 -14.02
C MET A 52 -15.01 -19.84 -13.70
N ILE A 53 -14.05 -20.06 -14.60
CA ILE A 53 -13.03 -21.09 -14.44
C ILE A 53 -12.12 -20.80 -13.24
N TRP A 54 -11.77 -19.52 -13.01
CA TRP A 54 -11.01 -19.12 -11.83
C TRP A 54 -11.77 -19.46 -10.54
N GLY A 55 -13.04 -19.03 -10.42
CA GLY A 55 -13.84 -19.29 -9.21
C GLY A 55 -14.06 -20.78 -8.94
N ASP A 56 -14.19 -21.59 -9.99
CA ASP A 56 -14.25 -23.05 -9.91
C ASP A 56 -12.90 -23.68 -9.52
N SER A 57 -11.78 -23.13 -10.00
CA SER A 57 -10.44 -23.60 -9.65
C SER A 57 -10.06 -23.27 -8.19
N VAL A 58 -10.65 -22.21 -7.63
CA VAL A 58 -10.50 -21.81 -6.22
C VAL A 58 -11.50 -22.53 -5.30
N GLY A 59 -12.55 -23.15 -5.85
CA GLY A 59 -13.61 -23.83 -5.08
C GLY A 59 -14.78 -22.93 -4.68
N LEU A 60 -14.74 -21.63 -4.98
CA LEU A 60 -15.84 -20.69 -4.71
C LEU A 60 -17.10 -21.03 -5.52
N ALA A 61 -16.93 -21.60 -6.72
CA ALA A 61 -18.06 -22.00 -7.56
C ALA A 61 -18.89 -23.14 -6.96
N ASN A 62 -18.33 -23.97 -6.08
CA ASN A 62 -19.03 -25.11 -5.48
C ASN A 62 -19.93 -24.72 -4.32
N ILE A 63 -19.77 -23.51 -3.78
CA ILE A 63 -20.57 -22.97 -2.68
C ILE A 63 -21.68 -22.09 -3.28
N ASP A 64 -22.93 -22.50 -3.10
CA ASP A 64 -24.10 -21.73 -3.53
C ASP A 64 -24.84 -21.14 -2.32
N LEU A 65 -24.65 -19.84 -2.09
CA LEU A 65 -25.30 -19.11 -1.00
C LEU A 65 -26.71 -18.62 -1.36
N PHE A 66 -27.11 -18.76 -2.63
CA PHE A 66 -28.29 -18.09 -3.18
C PHE A 66 -29.39 -19.08 -3.59
N ALA A 67 -29.07 -20.36 -3.84
CA ALA A 67 -30.02 -21.40 -4.20
C ALA A 67 -30.67 -22.12 -3.01
N GLY A 68 -31.15 -21.40 -1.99
CA GLY A 68 -32.16 -21.88 -1.01
C GLY A 68 -31.93 -23.24 -0.33
N LYS A 69 -30.72 -23.81 -0.39
CA LYS A 69 -30.32 -25.08 0.20
C LYS A 69 -29.26 -24.82 1.27
N LYS A 70 -29.24 -25.70 2.27
CA LYS A 70 -28.41 -25.79 3.49
C LYS A 70 -27.18 -24.87 3.58
N GLU A 71 -26.90 -24.40 4.79
CA GLU A 71 -25.59 -23.84 5.15
C GLU A 71 -24.46 -24.73 4.60
N PRO A 72 -23.39 -24.12 4.05
CA PRO A 72 -22.30 -24.87 3.43
C PRO A 72 -21.69 -25.85 4.43
N THR A 73 -21.49 -27.09 4.00
CA THR A 73 -20.93 -28.15 4.83
C THR A 73 -19.44 -27.93 5.08
N GLU A 74 -18.89 -28.62 6.09
CA GLU A 74 -17.46 -28.57 6.40
C GLU A 74 -16.62 -29.04 5.20
N ASP A 75 -17.13 -30.02 4.43
CA ASP A 75 -16.53 -30.51 3.19
C ASP A 75 -16.53 -29.45 2.07
N ASP A 76 -17.59 -28.64 1.95
CA ASP A 76 -17.68 -27.55 0.95
C ASP A 76 -16.65 -26.46 1.23
N LEU A 77 -16.42 -26.15 2.52
CA LEU A 77 -15.41 -25.18 2.95
C LEU A 77 -13.99 -25.75 2.84
N ALA A 78 -13.82 -27.05 3.02
CA ALA A 78 -12.54 -27.74 2.83
C ALA A 78 -12.13 -27.82 1.35
N ALA A 79 -13.08 -27.78 0.43
CA ALA A 79 -12.82 -27.75 -1.02
C ALA A 79 -12.32 -26.37 -1.53
N VAL A 80 -12.38 -25.33 -0.70
CA VAL A 80 -11.84 -24.00 -1.04
C VAL A 80 -10.32 -24.00 -0.91
N ASP A 81 -9.66 -23.40 -1.88
CA ASP A 81 -8.20 -23.35 -1.95
C ASP A 81 -7.58 -22.88 -0.62
N GLU A 82 -6.59 -23.65 -0.12
CA GLU A 82 -5.89 -23.34 1.12
C GLU A 82 -5.23 -21.94 1.11
N GLY A 83 -4.88 -21.42 -0.07
CA GLY A 83 -4.38 -20.06 -0.24
C GLY A 83 -5.35 -18.99 0.28
N LEU A 84 -6.67 -19.22 0.20
CA LEU A 84 -7.69 -18.33 0.76
C LEU A 84 -7.87 -18.46 2.27
N GLN A 85 -7.23 -19.44 2.93
CA GLN A 85 -7.14 -19.46 4.39
C GLN A 85 -6.23 -18.32 4.90
N ARG A 86 -5.29 -17.84 4.07
CA ARG A 86 -4.43 -16.70 4.40
C ARG A 86 -5.23 -15.41 4.34
N ARG A 87 -5.26 -14.68 5.47
CA ARG A 87 -6.08 -13.47 5.61
C ARG A 87 -5.70 -12.38 4.59
N ALA A 88 -4.41 -12.11 4.41
CA ALA A 88 -3.95 -11.06 3.49
C ALA A 88 -4.36 -11.33 2.04
N LEU A 89 -4.26 -12.59 1.58
CA LEU A 89 -4.69 -12.99 0.24
C LEU A 89 -6.21 -12.91 0.09
N ARG A 90 -6.95 -13.34 1.12
CA ARG A 90 -8.41 -13.25 1.16
C ARG A 90 -8.91 -11.81 1.05
N ASP A 91 -8.27 -10.90 1.79
CA ASP A 91 -8.60 -9.47 1.76
C ASP A 91 -8.21 -8.84 0.40
N ALA A 92 -7.09 -9.25 -0.21
CA ALA A 92 -6.70 -8.81 -1.55
C ALA A 92 -7.66 -9.29 -2.65
N VAL A 93 -8.07 -10.56 -2.61
CA VAL A 93 -9.06 -11.13 -3.53
C VAL A 93 -10.42 -10.45 -3.37
N ALA A 94 -10.85 -10.20 -2.13
CA ALA A 94 -12.06 -9.44 -1.85
C ALA A 94 -11.98 -8.01 -2.40
N GLY A 95 -10.83 -7.35 -2.23
CA GLY A 95 -10.55 -6.03 -2.80
C GLY A 95 -10.72 -6.01 -4.31
N LEU A 96 -10.13 -6.97 -5.02
CA LEU A 96 -10.24 -7.08 -6.48
C LEU A 96 -11.66 -7.35 -6.96
N LEU A 97 -12.40 -8.27 -6.31
CA LEU A 97 -13.81 -8.50 -6.64
C LEU A 97 -14.68 -7.28 -6.31
N THR A 98 -14.33 -6.51 -5.27
CA THR A 98 -15.05 -5.25 -4.96
C THR A 98 -14.74 -4.18 -6.01
N CYS A 99 -13.49 -4.06 -6.46
CA CYS A 99 -13.11 -3.20 -7.58
C CYS A 99 -13.91 -3.56 -8.84
N PHE A 100 -14.06 -4.85 -9.11
CA PHE A 100 -14.87 -5.35 -10.21
C PHE A 100 -16.32 -4.85 -10.12
N LEU A 101 -16.96 -4.99 -8.94
CA LEU A 101 -18.34 -4.54 -8.74
C LEU A 101 -18.49 -3.02 -8.86
N ARG A 102 -17.51 -2.26 -8.36
CA ARG A 102 -17.52 -0.79 -8.40
C ARG A 102 -17.53 -0.23 -9.81
N THR A 103 -16.93 -0.92 -10.78
CA THR A 103 -17.03 -0.56 -12.20
C THR A 103 -18.48 -0.45 -12.68
N PHE A 104 -19.43 -1.09 -11.98
CA PHE A 104 -20.84 -1.18 -12.34
C PHE A 104 -21.80 -0.48 -11.37
N GLU A 105 -21.31 0.27 -10.38
CA GLU A 105 -22.18 0.91 -9.38
C GLU A 105 -22.89 2.17 -9.89
N ASP A 106 -22.23 2.94 -10.77
CA ASP A 106 -22.71 4.23 -11.26
C ASP A 106 -23.09 4.18 -12.75
N VAL A 107 -24.38 4.34 -13.03
CA VAL A 107 -24.95 4.37 -14.38
C VAL A 107 -24.40 5.52 -15.22
N GLU A 108 -24.13 6.68 -14.61
CA GLU A 108 -23.52 7.81 -15.32
C GLU A 108 -22.08 7.51 -15.69
N ASP A 109 -21.33 6.80 -14.84
CA ASP A 109 -19.95 6.41 -15.13
C ASP A 109 -19.90 5.36 -16.25
N LEU A 110 -20.83 4.41 -16.24
CA LEU A 110 -21.06 3.46 -17.35
C LEU A 110 -21.34 4.17 -18.69
N GLN A 111 -22.12 5.23 -18.68
CA GLN A 111 -22.38 6.05 -19.88
C GLN A 111 -21.17 6.89 -20.28
N LYS A 112 -20.61 7.67 -19.36
CA LYS A 112 -19.58 8.67 -19.62
C LYS A 112 -18.23 8.04 -19.94
N ARG A 113 -17.76 7.07 -19.13
CA ARG A 113 -16.45 6.43 -19.27
C ARG A 113 -16.45 5.24 -20.20
N TYR A 114 -17.50 4.42 -20.15
CA TYR A 114 -17.54 3.14 -20.86
C TYR A 114 -18.50 3.09 -22.05
N GLY A 115 -19.23 4.18 -22.31
CA GLY A 115 -20.07 4.31 -23.51
C GLY A 115 -21.29 3.40 -23.52
N LEU A 116 -21.79 2.99 -22.35
CA LEU A 116 -22.96 2.11 -22.22
C LEU A 116 -24.22 2.93 -21.92
N VAL A 117 -25.27 2.79 -22.74
CA VAL A 117 -26.55 3.48 -22.52
C VAL A 117 -27.67 2.48 -22.23
N PRO A 118 -28.59 2.76 -21.28
CA PRO A 118 -29.76 1.92 -21.05
C PRO A 118 -30.75 2.07 -22.21
N GLN A 119 -31.21 0.95 -22.75
CA GLN A 119 -32.27 0.90 -23.75
C GLN A 119 -33.60 1.21 -23.07
N GLY A 120 -34.15 2.40 -23.32
CA GLY A 120 -35.53 2.72 -22.94
C GLY A 120 -36.52 1.96 -23.82
N ASP A 121 -37.74 1.74 -23.33
CA ASP A 121 -38.86 1.08 -24.02
C ASP A 121 -39.40 1.88 -25.24
N GLN A 122 -38.62 2.82 -25.78
CA GLN A 122 -38.95 3.64 -26.93
C GLN A 122 -37.98 3.34 -28.07
N ASP A 123 -38.29 2.31 -28.84
CA ASP A 123 -37.96 2.21 -30.27
C ASP A 123 -38.86 1.14 -30.93
N SER A 124 -40.16 1.41 -30.87
CA SER A 124 -41.17 0.75 -31.71
C SER A 124 -41.81 1.78 -32.62
N SER A 125 -41.01 2.55 -33.37
CA SER A 125 -41.55 3.46 -34.39
C SER A 125 -40.58 3.82 -35.52
N VAL A 126 -39.85 2.87 -36.11
CA VAL A 126 -39.39 3.03 -37.51
C VAL A 126 -39.30 1.65 -38.19
N ALA A 127 -39.84 1.57 -39.42
CA ALA A 127 -39.92 0.41 -40.33
C ALA A 127 -41.14 -0.53 -40.18
N ALA A 128 -42.34 0.03 -40.30
CA ALA A 128 -43.45 -0.68 -40.93
C ALA A 128 -43.17 -0.79 -42.44
N GLY A 129 -42.81 -1.99 -42.91
CA GLY A 129 -42.54 -2.20 -44.33
C GLY A 129 -41.87 -3.52 -44.72
N SER A 130 -42.36 -4.67 -44.24
CA SER A 130 -42.42 -5.89 -45.07
C SER A 130 -43.18 -6.99 -44.32
N THR A 131 -44.23 -7.48 -44.96
CA THR A 131 -45.05 -8.62 -44.56
C THR A 131 -44.27 -9.91 -44.72
N GLY A 132 -44.11 -10.65 -43.62
CA GLY A 132 -43.54 -12.00 -43.64
C GLY A 132 -43.57 -12.65 -42.27
N SER A 133 -44.69 -13.33 -41.98
CA SER A 133 -44.88 -14.50 -41.10
C SER A 133 -44.25 -14.52 -39.70
N GLY A 134 -45.11 -14.83 -38.72
CA GLY A 134 -44.76 -15.02 -37.31
C GLY A 134 -43.74 -16.12 -36.99
N ASP A 135 -43.39 -16.15 -35.72
CA ASP A 135 -42.44 -17.04 -35.01
C ASP A 135 -40.96 -16.67 -35.03
N ILE A 136 -40.62 -15.52 -34.43
CA ILE A 136 -39.28 -15.28 -33.85
C ILE A 136 -39.43 -14.69 -32.45
N ALA A 137 -40.08 -15.43 -31.55
CA ALA A 137 -40.21 -15.05 -30.14
C ALA A 137 -39.98 -16.27 -29.24
N THR A 138 -38.87 -17.01 -29.41
CA THR A 138 -38.30 -17.96 -28.41
C THR A 138 -36.94 -18.57 -28.83
N GLN A 139 -36.09 -17.78 -29.48
CA GLN A 139 -34.62 -17.96 -29.53
C GLN A 139 -33.90 -17.72 -28.19
N PRO A 140 -33.55 -18.66 -27.28
CA PRO A 140 -32.47 -18.38 -26.32
C PRO A 140 -31.22 -18.05 -27.11
N ALA A 141 -30.84 -16.77 -27.09
CA ALA A 141 -29.72 -16.24 -27.84
C ALA A 141 -28.44 -16.98 -27.40
N ARG A 142 -27.88 -17.77 -28.35
CA ARG A 142 -26.66 -18.56 -28.18
C ARG A 142 -25.56 -17.67 -27.58
N GLU A 143 -25.02 -18.06 -26.42
CA GLU A 143 -23.82 -17.43 -25.88
C GLU A 143 -22.69 -17.74 -26.88
N PRO A 144 -21.98 -16.72 -27.41
CA PRO A 144 -20.82 -17.01 -28.23
C PRO A 144 -19.83 -17.71 -27.30
N LEU A 145 -19.35 -18.89 -27.72
CA LEU A 145 -18.49 -19.82 -26.95
C LEU A 145 -19.17 -20.96 -26.16
N THR A 146 -20.51 -21.09 -26.14
CA THR A 146 -21.17 -22.20 -25.40
C THR A 146 -20.66 -23.58 -25.80
N SER A 147 -20.30 -23.79 -27.07
CA SER A 147 -19.85 -25.11 -27.53
C SER A 147 -18.41 -25.41 -27.09
N THR A 148 -17.56 -24.38 -27.05
CA THR A 148 -16.13 -24.48 -26.66
C THR A 148 -15.99 -24.68 -25.15
N PHE A 149 -16.75 -23.94 -24.34
CA PHE A 149 -16.70 -24.02 -22.87
C PHE A 149 -17.94 -24.69 -22.29
N ARG A 150 -18.49 -25.69 -22.99
CA ARG A 150 -19.76 -26.34 -22.64
C ARG A 150 -19.82 -26.79 -21.18
N LYS A 151 -18.77 -27.44 -20.70
CA LYS A 151 -18.70 -27.96 -19.32
C LYS A 151 -18.72 -26.84 -18.29
N THR A 152 -18.03 -25.73 -18.59
CA THR A 152 -18.07 -24.54 -17.75
C THR A 152 -19.50 -23.99 -17.71
N TYR A 153 -20.15 -23.77 -18.86
CA TYR A 153 -21.52 -23.24 -18.89
C TYR A 153 -22.56 -24.16 -18.24
N GLU A 154 -22.53 -25.47 -18.51
CA GLU A 154 -23.42 -26.47 -17.88
C GLU A 154 -23.37 -26.41 -16.35
N ARG A 155 -22.18 -26.18 -15.78
CA ARG A 155 -21.98 -26.10 -14.33
C ARG A 155 -22.55 -24.82 -13.71
N PHE A 156 -22.65 -23.75 -14.49
CA PHE A 156 -23.09 -22.43 -14.02
C PHE A 156 -24.53 -22.07 -14.43
N GLN A 157 -25.19 -22.91 -15.26
CA GLN A 157 -26.58 -22.72 -15.70
C GLN A 157 -27.57 -22.60 -14.53
N ASP A 158 -27.42 -23.42 -13.48
CA ASP A 158 -28.30 -23.38 -12.30
C ASP A 158 -28.16 -22.06 -11.51
N ARG A 159 -26.94 -21.48 -11.51
CA ARG A 159 -26.63 -20.22 -10.82
C ARG A 159 -27.20 -19.01 -11.57
N ALA A 160 -27.15 -19.03 -12.89
CA ALA A 160 -27.76 -18.01 -13.75
C ALA A 160 -29.30 -17.98 -13.61
N ALA A 161 -29.94 -19.14 -13.45
CA ALA A 161 -31.39 -19.24 -13.22
C ALA A 161 -31.81 -18.74 -11.82
N ALA A 162 -30.97 -18.91 -10.80
CA ALA A 162 -31.20 -18.38 -9.45
C ALA A 162 -31.01 -16.84 -9.40
N SER A 163 -30.03 -16.31 -10.13
CA SER A 163 -29.72 -14.88 -10.23
C SER A 163 -30.88 -14.05 -10.80
N GLN A 164 -31.58 -14.56 -11.83
CA GLN A 164 -32.72 -13.87 -12.45
C GLN A 164 -33.86 -13.55 -11.45
N ARG A 165 -33.95 -14.28 -10.33
CA ARG A 165 -34.97 -14.04 -9.29
C ARG A 165 -34.63 -12.88 -8.35
N ARG A 166 -33.39 -12.39 -8.36
CA ARG A 166 -32.88 -11.31 -7.46
C ARG A 166 -32.31 -10.10 -8.22
N ALA A 167 -32.66 -9.96 -9.50
CA ALA A 167 -32.10 -8.92 -10.37
C ALA A 167 -32.29 -7.50 -9.81
N THR A 168 -31.17 -6.78 -9.67
CA THR A 168 -31.08 -5.35 -9.39
C THR A 168 -31.59 -4.52 -10.58
N PRO A 169 -31.95 -3.23 -10.41
CA PRO A 169 -32.33 -2.36 -11.54
C PRO A 169 -31.26 -2.33 -12.64
N LEU A 170 -29.98 -2.38 -12.26
CA LEU A 170 -28.83 -2.40 -13.16
C LEU A 170 -28.74 -3.69 -14.01
N THR A 171 -29.05 -4.85 -13.42
CA THR A 171 -29.07 -6.16 -14.10
C THR A 171 -30.37 -6.40 -14.86
N LYS A 172 -31.43 -5.64 -14.57
CA LYS A 172 -32.69 -5.63 -15.32
C LYS A 172 -32.66 -4.70 -16.54
N ALA A 173 -31.80 -3.68 -16.55
CA ALA A 173 -31.65 -2.79 -17.68
C ALA A 173 -31.00 -3.53 -18.87
N LYS A 174 -31.59 -3.39 -20.06
CA LYS A 174 -30.90 -3.76 -21.31
C LYS A 174 -29.93 -2.64 -21.64
N TRP A 175 -28.64 -2.93 -21.77
CA TRP A 175 -27.64 -1.94 -22.16
C TRP A 175 -27.34 -2.01 -23.66
N ALA A 176 -26.94 -0.89 -24.25
CA ALA A 176 -26.44 -0.81 -25.61
C ALA A 176 -25.08 -0.09 -25.62
N ILE A 177 -24.20 -0.49 -26.54
CA ILE A 177 -22.87 0.12 -26.72
C ILE A 177 -23.02 1.34 -27.62
N ALA A 178 -22.95 2.53 -27.03
CA ALA A 178 -22.96 3.81 -27.76
C ALA A 178 -21.56 4.22 -28.27
N ASP A 179 -20.48 3.78 -27.61
CA ASP A 179 -19.09 4.08 -27.98
C ASP A 179 -18.19 2.85 -27.83
N GLU A 180 -17.75 2.30 -28.96
CA GLU A 180 -16.90 1.10 -29.02
C GLU A 180 -15.52 1.31 -28.38
N LYS A 181 -14.92 2.50 -28.51
CA LYS A 181 -13.58 2.77 -27.96
C LYS A 181 -13.64 2.79 -26.44
N LYS A 182 -14.68 3.42 -25.88
CA LYS A 182 -14.94 3.45 -24.44
C LYS A 182 -15.28 2.08 -23.88
N PHE A 183 -16.07 1.28 -24.61
CA PHE A 183 -16.41 -0.07 -24.16
C PHE A 183 -15.20 -1.01 -24.15
N ARG A 184 -14.23 -0.83 -25.06
CA ARG A 184 -12.95 -1.56 -24.99
C ARG A 184 -12.15 -1.23 -23.72
N ALA A 185 -12.25 -0.01 -23.19
CA ALA A 185 -11.61 0.35 -21.93
C ALA A 185 -12.19 -0.46 -20.76
N LEU A 186 -13.52 -0.65 -20.72
CA LEU A 186 -14.17 -1.52 -19.74
C LEU A 186 -13.63 -2.95 -19.82
N ILE A 187 -13.57 -3.53 -21.02
CA ILE A 187 -13.03 -4.88 -21.21
C ILE A 187 -11.58 -4.98 -20.70
N GLY A 188 -10.76 -3.95 -20.97
CA GLY A 188 -9.38 -3.87 -20.49
C GLY A 188 -9.27 -3.86 -18.97
N GLU A 189 -10.14 -3.11 -18.27
CA GLU A 189 -10.18 -3.10 -16.82
C GLU A 189 -10.60 -4.46 -16.23
N LEU A 190 -11.64 -5.09 -16.77
CA LEU A 190 -12.10 -6.41 -16.32
C LEU A 190 -11.02 -7.48 -16.54
N ARG A 191 -10.31 -7.42 -17.67
CA ARG A 191 -9.15 -8.27 -17.96
C ARG A 191 -8.06 -8.10 -16.91
N ALA A 192 -7.69 -6.87 -16.59
CA ALA A 192 -6.64 -6.58 -15.60
C ALA A 192 -7.01 -7.09 -14.19
N ILE A 193 -8.29 -7.02 -13.82
CA ILE A 193 -8.80 -7.59 -12.56
C ILE A 193 -8.70 -9.13 -12.59
N ASN A 194 -9.13 -9.78 -13.68
CA ASN A 194 -9.01 -11.24 -13.84
C ASN A 194 -7.55 -11.73 -13.82
N ASP A 195 -6.64 -10.98 -14.45
CA ASP A 195 -5.20 -11.23 -14.41
C ASP A 195 -4.66 -11.12 -12.99
N SER A 196 -5.08 -10.08 -12.26
CA SER A 196 -4.70 -9.86 -10.86
C SER A 196 -5.19 -11.00 -9.96
N LEU A 197 -6.46 -11.40 -10.06
CA LEU A 197 -7.05 -12.53 -9.34
C LEU A 197 -6.29 -13.85 -9.58
N THR A 198 -5.85 -14.04 -10.81
CA THR A 198 -5.06 -15.20 -11.21
C THR A 198 -3.64 -15.11 -10.66
N SER A 199 -3.02 -13.93 -10.66
CA SER A 199 -1.65 -13.72 -10.20
C SER A 199 -1.47 -13.92 -8.69
N LEU A 200 -2.49 -13.58 -7.88
CA LEU A 200 -2.48 -13.74 -6.43
C LEU A 200 -2.41 -15.21 -5.97
N LEU A 201 -2.81 -16.15 -6.82
CA LEU A 201 -2.88 -17.59 -6.50
C LEU A 201 -2.17 -18.41 -7.59
N PRO A 202 -0.83 -18.53 -7.58
CA PRO A 202 -0.07 -19.18 -8.66
C PRO A 202 -0.49 -20.64 -8.92
N ALA A 203 -0.77 -21.41 -7.87
CA ALA A 203 -1.24 -22.80 -8.01
C ALA A 203 -2.67 -22.88 -8.60
N VAL A 204 -3.51 -21.88 -8.35
CA VAL A 204 -4.82 -21.74 -8.99
C VAL A 204 -4.64 -21.32 -10.44
N ARG A 205 -3.76 -20.35 -10.73
CA ARG A 205 -3.44 -19.94 -12.11
C ARG A 205 -3.09 -21.12 -12.98
N ASP A 206 -2.21 -22.00 -12.51
CA ASP A 206 -1.76 -23.12 -13.32
C ASP A 206 -2.91 -24.11 -13.57
N ARG A 207 -3.76 -24.36 -12.56
CA ARG A 207 -5.00 -25.14 -12.71
C ARG A 207 -6.00 -24.50 -13.69
N THR A 208 -6.24 -23.19 -13.57
CA THR A 208 -7.11 -22.40 -14.46
C THR A 208 -6.60 -22.48 -15.90
N ARG A 209 -5.29 -22.28 -16.12
CA ARG A 209 -4.64 -22.37 -17.45
C ARG A 209 -4.80 -23.77 -18.06
N VAL A 210 -4.58 -24.82 -17.27
CA VAL A 210 -4.78 -26.20 -17.73
C VAL A 210 -6.25 -26.47 -18.08
N ARG A 211 -7.20 -26.00 -17.27
CA ARG A 211 -8.63 -26.19 -17.50
C ARG A 211 -9.12 -25.48 -18.77
N VAL A 212 -8.75 -24.20 -18.94
CA VAL A 212 -9.02 -23.43 -20.18
C VAL A 212 -8.48 -24.18 -21.41
N ARG A 213 -7.21 -24.60 -21.37
CA ARG A 213 -6.60 -25.34 -22.48
C ARG A 213 -7.34 -26.63 -22.78
N ALA A 214 -7.69 -27.39 -21.75
CA ALA A 214 -8.32 -28.68 -21.91
C ALA A 214 -9.75 -28.59 -22.48
N GLU A 215 -10.48 -27.50 -22.23
CA GLU A 215 -11.79 -27.27 -22.85
C GLU A 215 -11.66 -26.83 -24.31
N ILE A 216 -10.78 -25.86 -24.60
CA ILE A 216 -10.49 -25.43 -25.98
C ILE A 216 -10.01 -26.61 -26.84
N MET A 217 -9.10 -27.45 -26.34
CA MET A 217 -8.57 -28.61 -27.08
C MET A 217 -9.61 -29.71 -27.32
N ARG A 218 -10.72 -29.73 -26.58
CA ARG A 218 -11.83 -30.67 -26.81
C ARG A 218 -12.90 -30.10 -27.75
N ALA A 219 -12.92 -28.80 -27.97
CA ALA A 219 -13.87 -28.17 -28.86
C ALA A 219 -13.73 -28.67 -30.30
N THR A 220 -14.86 -28.73 -31.00
CA THR A 220 -14.96 -29.16 -32.41
C THR A 220 -15.54 -28.06 -33.31
N ASP A 221 -16.07 -26.99 -32.71
CA ASP A 221 -16.65 -25.86 -33.43
C ASP A 221 -15.52 -24.90 -33.86
N VAL A 222 -15.11 -25.03 -35.12
CA VAL A 222 -14.05 -24.21 -35.71
C VAL A 222 -14.44 -22.72 -35.73
N GLY A 223 -15.73 -22.39 -35.84
CA GLY A 223 -16.21 -21.01 -35.85
C GLY A 223 -15.97 -20.33 -34.50
N GLN A 224 -16.36 -20.98 -33.40
CA GLN A 224 -16.11 -20.44 -32.05
C GLN A 224 -14.62 -20.40 -31.69
N LEU A 225 -13.85 -21.38 -32.15
CA LEU A 225 -12.38 -21.35 -32.00
C LEU A 225 -11.76 -20.17 -32.75
N GLN A 226 -12.22 -19.87 -33.97
CA GLN A 226 -11.73 -18.72 -34.72
C GLN A 226 -12.14 -17.39 -34.05
N SER A 227 -13.35 -17.31 -33.50
CA SER A 227 -13.77 -16.13 -32.71
C SER A 227 -12.86 -15.89 -31.50
N LEU A 228 -12.37 -16.94 -30.82
CA LEU A 228 -11.40 -16.81 -29.73
C LEU A 228 -10.05 -16.24 -30.19
N VAL A 229 -9.58 -16.67 -31.36
CA VAL A 229 -8.34 -16.15 -31.96
C VAL A 229 -8.52 -14.68 -32.34
N ASP A 230 -9.64 -14.34 -32.97
CA ASP A 230 -9.92 -12.98 -33.43
C ASP A 230 -10.15 -12.00 -32.26
N ALA A 231 -10.71 -12.50 -31.14
CA ALA A 231 -10.97 -11.73 -29.93
C ALA A 231 -9.72 -11.45 -29.07
N SER A 232 -8.60 -12.14 -29.30
CA SER A 232 -7.39 -11.89 -28.54
C SER A 232 -6.60 -10.70 -29.09
N ASP A 233 -6.11 -9.85 -28.19
CA ASP A 233 -5.25 -8.71 -28.55
C ASP A 233 -3.77 -9.13 -28.69
N ASP A 234 -3.41 -10.34 -28.24
CA ASP A 234 -2.06 -10.89 -28.29
C ASP A 234 -2.10 -12.34 -28.81
N ALA A 235 -1.38 -12.61 -29.90
CA ALA A 235 -1.26 -13.96 -30.44
C ALA A 235 -0.61 -14.95 -29.46
N ALA A 236 0.14 -14.46 -28.48
CA ALA A 236 0.75 -15.25 -27.41
C ALA A 236 -0.16 -15.50 -26.20
N ASP A 237 -1.40 -14.98 -26.22
CA ASP A 237 -2.42 -15.34 -25.24
C ASP A 237 -2.66 -16.86 -25.28
N ILE A 238 -2.66 -17.49 -24.11
CA ILE A 238 -2.93 -18.92 -23.94
C ILE A 238 -4.23 -19.36 -24.62
N VAL A 239 -5.26 -18.50 -24.64
CA VAL A 239 -6.54 -18.77 -25.28
C VAL A 239 -6.38 -18.81 -26.80
N ALA A 240 -5.72 -17.80 -27.38
CA ALA A 240 -5.50 -17.69 -28.82
C ALA A 240 -4.53 -18.74 -29.35
N GLU A 241 -3.43 -18.99 -28.64
CA GLU A 241 -2.44 -20.03 -28.97
C GLU A 241 -3.11 -21.41 -29.00
N THR A 242 -3.88 -21.73 -27.95
CA THR A 242 -4.54 -23.04 -27.84
C THR A 242 -5.66 -23.21 -28.86
N ALA A 243 -6.43 -22.16 -29.13
CA ALA A 243 -7.48 -22.20 -30.14
C ALA A 243 -6.89 -22.35 -31.55
N SER A 244 -5.81 -21.63 -31.86
CA SER A 244 -5.08 -21.75 -33.13
C SER A 244 -4.53 -23.15 -33.35
N LEU A 245 -3.86 -23.71 -32.33
CA LEU A 245 -3.36 -25.09 -32.36
C LEU A 245 -4.51 -26.09 -32.59
N ARG A 246 -5.64 -25.90 -31.90
CA ARG A 246 -6.78 -26.78 -32.06
C ARG A 246 -7.40 -26.71 -33.45
N ILE A 247 -7.51 -25.51 -34.04
CA ILE A 247 -7.98 -25.32 -35.42
C ILE A 247 -7.06 -26.09 -36.38
N GLU A 248 -5.74 -25.97 -36.22
CA GLU A 248 -4.76 -26.70 -37.04
C GLU A 248 -4.91 -28.23 -36.93
N MET A 249 -5.14 -28.74 -35.71
CA MET A 249 -5.41 -30.16 -35.48
C MET A 249 -6.73 -30.65 -36.10
N LEU A 250 -7.74 -29.79 -36.21
CA LEU A 250 -9.02 -30.13 -36.85
C LEU A 250 -8.92 -30.07 -38.38
N SER A 251 -8.14 -29.13 -38.90
CA SER A 251 -7.89 -28.95 -40.34
C SER A 251 -7.03 -30.06 -40.96
N THR A 252 -6.09 -30.62 -40.20
CA THR A 252 -5.28 -31.79 -40.62
C THR A 252 -6.09 -33.08 -40.74
N ARG A 253 -7.32 -33.14 -40.19
CA ARG A 253 -8.24 -34.28 -40.34
C ARG A 253 -9.25 -34.16 -41.48
N HIS A 254 -9.56 -32.95 -41.98
CA HIS A 254 -10.69 -32.74 -42.90
C HIS A 254 -10.38 -31.99 -44.19
N GLY A 255 -9.13 -31.59 -44.45
CA GLY A 255 -8.76 -30.98 -45.73
C GLY A 255 -9.39 -29.59 -45.93
N HIS A 256 -8.57 -28.56 -45.72
CA HIS A 256 -8.81 -27.12 -45.93
C HIS A 256 -9.47 -26.35 -44.77
N ALA A 257 -8.61 -25.77 -43.92
CA ALA A 257 -8.71 -24.40 -43.38
C ALA A 257 -7.40 -24.05 -42.64
N VAL A 258 -6.58 -23.14 -43.15
CA VAL A 258 -5.43 -22.60 -42.42
C VAL A 258 -5.96 -21.51 -41.48
N ALA A 259 -5.64 -21.58 -40.18
CA ALA A 259 -6.03 -20.56 -39.21
C ALA A 259 -5.53 -19.18 -39.69
N ARG A 260 -6.42 -18.17 -39.71
CA ARG A 260 -5.99 -16.79 -39.96
C ARG A 260 -5.16 -16.33 -38.77
N LYS A 261 -3.86 -16.11 -38.97
CA LYS A 261 -3.00 -15.46 -37.97
C LYS A 261 -3.53 -14.03 -37.72
N PRO A 262 -3.56 -13.56 -36.46
CA PRO A 262 -3.98 -12.20 -36.16
C PRO A 262 -3.08 -11.21 -36.90
N VAL A 263 -3.68 -10.15 -37.44
CA VAL A 263 -2.95 -9.09 -38.15
C VAL A 263 -2.09 -8.34 -37.14
N ALA A 264 -0.77 -8.45 -37.26
CA ALA A 264 0.15 -7.63 -36.47
C ALA A 264 -0.09 -6.16 -36.83
N ARG A 265 -0.58 -5.35 -35.88
CA ARG A 265 -0.58 -3.89 -36.02
C ARG A 265 0.85 -3.40 -35.81
N THR A 266 1.62 -3.35 -36.89
CA THR A 266 2.91 -2.66 -36.90
C THR A 266 2.64 -1.15 -36.88
N VAL A 267 2.96 -0.49 -35.77
CA VAL A 267 3.16 0.97 -35.79
C VAL A 267 4.45 1.21 -36.58
N GLN A 268 4.33 1.78 -37.78
CA GLN A 268 5.49 2.17 -38.58
C GLN A 268 6.24 3.30 -37.88
N VAL A 269 7.37 2.97 -37.25
CA VAL A 269 8.40 3.93 -36.89
C VAL A 269 9.38 3.98 -38.06
N ALA A 270 9.66 5.18 -38.56
CA ALA A 270 10.53 5.41 -39.70
C ALA A 270 11.94 4.82 -39.47
N PRO A 271 12.63 4.28 -40.51
CA PRO A 271 13.93 3.68 -40.34
C PRO A 271 15.04 4.75 -40.22
N PRO A 272 16.04 4.57 -39.34
CA PRO A 272 17.25 5.40 -39.34
C PRO A 272 18.20 5.01 -40.49
N PRO A 273 19.11 5.93 -40.91
CA PRO A 273 19.92 5.76 -42.11
C PRO A 273 21.03 4.69 -41.96
N LEU A 274 21.27 3.97 -43.05
CA LEU A 274 22.22 2.87 -43.20
C LEU A 274 23.68 3.35 -43.14
N VAL A 275 24.52 2.60 -42.42
CA VAL A 275 25.99 2.69 -42.49
C VAL A 275 26.54 1.41 -43.15
N PRO A 276 27.55 1.47 -44.04
CA PRO A 276 27.98 0.33 -44.86
C PRO A 276 28.99 -0.58 -44.13
N VAL A 277 28.93 -1.87 -44.43
CA VAL A 277 29.90 -2.91 -44.06
C VAL A 277 30.97 -3.02 -45.15
N PRO A 278 32.28 -3.19 -44.85
CA PRO A 278 33.28 -3.58 -45.83
C PRO A 278 33.58 -5.09 -45.85
N ASP A 279 33.97 -5.53 -47.05
CA ASP A 279 34.03 -6.88 -47.60
C ASP A 279 35.06 -7.88 -47.03
N HIS A 280 34.73 -9.16 -47.24
CA HIS A 280 35.56 -10.36 -47.11
C HIS A 280 36.72 -10.45 -48.13
N ARG A 281 37.80 -11.19 -47.78
CA ARG A 281 38.53 -12.06 -48.73
C ARG A 281 39.45 -13.12 -48.08
N THR A 282 39.14 -14.41 -48.40
CA THR A 282 40.02 -15.54 -48.87
C THR A 282 41.21 -16.03 -48.01
N LEU A 283 41.64 -17.30 -47.93
CA LEU A 283 41.41 -18.62 -48.57
C LEU A 283 42.10 -19.75 -47.72
N THR A 284 41.67 -21.01 -47.92
CA THR A 284 42.13 -22.37 -47.46
C THR A 284 43.60 -22.76 -47.80
N PRO A 285 44.21 -23.96 -47.48
CA PRO A 285 43.64 -25.30 -47.07
C PRO A 285 44.43 -26.17 -46.03
N GLU A 286 43.83 -27.33 -45.65
CA GLU A 286 44.34 -28.43 -44.80
C GLU A 286 45.41 -29.37 -45.42
N PRO A 287 46.08 -30.19 -44.60
CA PRO A 287 46.43 -31.59 -44.92
C PRO A 287 46.12 -32.63 -43.77
N PRO A 288 46.26 -33.96 -43.99
CA PRO A 288 45.24 -34.94 -43.59
C PRO A 288 45.62 -36.04 -42.56
N LEU A 289 44.58 -36.83 -42.25
CA LEU A 289 44.35 -38.06 -41.46
C LEU A 289 45.47 -39.13 -41.38
N VAL A 290 45.53 -39.83 -40.23
CA VAL A 290 46.01 -41.23 -40.11
C VAL A 290 45.07 -42.05 -39.21
N ILE A 291 44.63 -43.19 -39.73
CA ILE A 291 43.82 -44.24 -39.10
C ILE A 291 44.75 -45.38 -38.67
N LEU A 292 44.46 -46.07 -37.56
CA LEU A 292 45.00 -47.42 -37.31
C LEU A 292 43.93 -48.34 -36.71
N SER A 293 43.96 -49.57 -37.21
CA SER A 293 42.87 -50.53 -37.33
C SER A 293 42.64 -51.44 -36.11
N THR A 294 41.42 -51.95 -36.05
CA THR A 294 40.89 -53.04 -35.20
C THR A 294 41.54 -54.42 -35.48
N PRO A 295 41.35 -55.39 -34.57
CA PRO A 295 40.60 -56.59 -34.97
C PRO A 295 39.56 -57.10 -33.94
N GLU A 296 38.67 -57.93 -34.45
CA GLU A 296 37.36 -58.43 -33.96
C GLU A 296 37.50 -59.87 -33.32
N PRO A 297 36.45 -60.66 -32.98
CA PRO A 297 35.76 -60.70 -31.68
C PRO A 297 35.63 -62.10 -30.99
N THR A 298 34.93 -62.10 -29.82
CA THR A 298 34.17 -63.18 -29.10
C THR A 298 34.90 -64.19 -28.18
N PRO A 299 34.20 -64.87 -27.24
CA PRO A 299 33.20 -64.39 -26.24
C PRO A 299 33.47 -65.00 -24.83
N VAL A 300 32.97 -64.43 -23.72
CA VAL A 300 32.43 -65.14 -22.52
C VAL A 300 31.78 -64.09 -21.58
N SER A 301 30.50 -64.25 -21.30
CA SER A 301 29.75 -63.59 -20.21
C SER A 301 29.66 -64.52 -18.98
N PRO A 302 29.16 -64.11 -17.80
CA PRO A 302 29.07 -62.77 -17.20
C PRO A 302 29.62 -62.75 -15.74
N VAL A 303 30.22 -61.66 -15.27
CA VAL A 303 30.22 -61.37 -13.81
C VAL A 303 30.03 -59.86 -13.59
N VAL A 304 29.01 -59.54 -12.80
CA VAL A 304 28.53 -58.21 -12.44
C VAL A 304 29.55 -57.46 -11.58
N THR A 305 29.83 -56.20 -11.95
CA THR A 305 30.41 -55.17 -11.06
C THR A 305 29.84 -53.79 -11.46
N PRO A 306 29.72 -52.85 -10.51
CA PRO A 306 28.59 -51.92 -10.39
C PRO A 306 28.65 -50.72 -11.34
N ALA A 307 27.47 -50.17 -11.60
CA ALA A 307 27.29 -48.94 -12.38
C ALA A 307 28.09 -47.77 -11.78
N PRO A 308 28.71 -46.92 -12.62
CA PRO A 308 29.31 -45.67 -12.18
C PRO A 308 28.22 -44.76 -11.58
N PRO A 309 28.57 -43.90 -10.61
CA PRO A 309 27.58 -43.07 -9.91
C PRO A 309 26.85 -42.18 -10.91
N ALA A 310 25.53 -42.07 -10.73
CA ALA A 310 24.70 -41.14 -11.46
C ALA A 310 25.36 -39.75 -11.44
N GLY A 311 25.53 -39.17 -12.63
CA GLY A 311 25.89 -37.76 -12.75
C GLY A 311 24.94 -36.90 -11.90
N PRO A 312 25.37 -35.71 -11.45
CA PRO A 312 24.61 -34.91 -10.51
C PRO A 312 23.18 -34.73 -11.05
N ALA A 313 22.20 -35.20 -10.28
CA ALA A 313 20.81 -35.09 -10.62
C ALA A 313 20.49 -33.63 -10.95
N PHE A 314 19.90 -33.40 -12.11
CA PHE A 314 19.44 -32.08 -12.53
C PHE A 314 18.33 -31.63 -11.57
N VAL A 315 18.69 -30.91 -10.50
CA VAL A 315 17.72 -30.29 -9.61
C VAL A 315 17.13 -29.10 -10.36
N PRO A 316 15.83 -29.07 -10.69
CA PRO A 316 15.21 -27.90 -11.29
C PRO A 316 15.37 -26.73 -10.32
N TYR A 317 16.05 -25.66 -10.75
CA TYR A 317 16.21 -24.46 -9.93
C TYR A 317 14.85 -23.77 -9.76
N ASP A 318 14.37 -23.66 -8.52
CA ASP A 318 13.17 -22.92 -8.15
C ASP A 318 13.57 -21.56 -7.56
N ASN A 319 12.84 -20.49 -7.90
CA ASN A 319 12.97 -19.16 -7.28
C ASN A 319 12.43 -19.16 -5.83
N MET A 320 12.42 -20.30 -5.15
CA MET A 320 11.91 -20.44 -3.79
C MET A 320 12.69 -19.52 -2.84
N GLY A 321 11.94 -18.78 -2.03
CA GLY A 321 12.46 -17.78 -1.11
C GLY A 321 12.88 -16.45 -1.73
N ALA A 322 12.77 -16.27 -3.05
CA ALA A 322 13.02 -14.98 -3.70
C ALA A 322 11.92 -13.97 -3.37
N LEU A 323 12.30 -12.70 -3.22
CA LEU A 323 11.34 -11.62 -2.98
C LEU A 323 10.44 -11.42 -4.20
N VAL A 324 9.16 -11.22 -3.94
CA VAL A 324 8.17 -10.79 -4.94
C VAL A 324 7.46 -9.58 -4.37
N VAL A 325 7.33 -8.52 -5.18
CA VAL A 325 6.58 -7.31 -4.84
C VAL A 325 5.37 -7.21 -5.77
N HIS A 326 4.23 -6.81 -5.23
CA HIS A 326 3.02 -6.60 -5.99
C HIS A 326 2.37 -5.28 -5.61
N LYS A 327 1.90 -4.57 -6.63
CA LYS A 327 1.25 -3.27 -6.55
C LYS A 327 -0.25 -3.47 -6.72
N VAL A 328 -1.04 -3.12 -5.71
CA VAL A 328 -2.50 -3.20 -5.74
C VAL A 328 -3.07 -1.80 -5.58
N TYR A 329 -4.00 -1.43 -6.45
CA TYR A 329 -4.72 -0.18 -6.32
C TYR A 329 -6.00 -0.42 -5.51
N LYS A 330 -6.07 0.17 -4.31
CA LYS A 330 -7.27 0.14 -3.46
C LYS A 330 -8.37 1.05 -4.01
N THR A 331 -7.97 2.13 -4.66
CA THR A 331 -8.80 3.05 -5.46
C THR A 331 -7.98 3.50 -6.67
N SER A 332 -8.59 4.19 -7.64
CA SER A 332 -7.86 4.77 -8.79
C SER A 332 -6.69 5.68 -8.40
N LYS A 333 -6.63 6.14 -7.14
CA LYS A 333 -5.60 7.04 -6.62
C LYS A 333 -4.83 6.49 -5.41
N SER A 334 -5.08 5.28 -4.93
CA SER A 334 -4.43 4.72 -3.72
C SER A 334 -3.71 3.42 -4.03
N LEU A 335 -2.38 3.44 -3.94
CA LEU A 335 -1.50 2.29 -4.17
C LEU A 335 -1.13 1.60 -2.85
N MET A 336 -1.15 0.27 -2.83
CA MET A 336 -0.61 -0.56 -1.76
C MET A 336 0.38 -1.56 -2.35
N CYS A 337 1.61 -1.53 -1.84
CA CYS A 337 2.62 -2.52 -2.20
C CYS A 337 2.65 -3.64 -1.15
N TYR A 338 2.56 -4.88 -1.62
CA TYR A 338 2.72 -6.08 -0.82
C TYR A 338 3.99 -6.79 -1.23
N ALA A 339 4.62 -7.48 -0.28
CA ALA A 339 5.72 -8.38 -0.56
C ALA A 339 5.48 -9.76 0.05
N TRP A 340 5.98 -10.78 -0.63
CA TRP A 340 6.07 -12.14 -0.11
C TRP A 340 7.31 -12.82 -0.67
N LEU A 341 7.61 -14.01 -0.15
CA LEU A 341 8.66 -14.85 -0.68
C LEU A 341 8.06 -15.94 -1.57
N SER A 342 8.58 -16.09 -2.78
CA SER A 342 8.13 -17.11 -3.73
C SER A 342 8.24 -18.52 -3.13
N GLY A 343 7.20 -19.34 -3.24
CA GLY A 343 7.21 -20.72 -2.70
C GLY A 343 7.31 -20.84 -1.18
N ILE A 344 7.25 -19.75 -0.42
CA ILE A 344 7.26 -19.74 1.05
C ILE A 344 5.96 -19.09 1.55
N GLY A 345 5.45 -19.56 2.69
CA GLY A 345 4.24 -19.04 3.35
C GLY A 345 4.38 -17.60 3.86
N GLU A 346 3.59 -17.21 4.87
CA GLU A 346 3.78 -15.90 5.51
C GLU A 346 5.16 -15.83 6.20
N VAL A 347 5.84 -14.69 5.99
CA VAL A 347 7.20 -14.44 6.47
C VAL A 347 7.13 -13.20 7.36
N PRO A 348 7.07 -13.36 8.70
CA PRO A 348 6.98 -12.25 9.63
C PRO A 348 8.08 -11.19 9.45
N GLU A 349 9.25 -11.59 8.96
CA GLU A 349 10.41 -10.72 8.70
C GLU A 349 10.20 -9.74 7.54
N LEU A 350 9.08 -9.82 6.81
CA LEU A 350 8.70 -8.81 5.82
C LEU A 350 7.87 -7.66 6.43
N ALA A 351 7.38 -7.84 7.67
CA ALA A 351 6.54 -6.88 8.39
C ALA A 351 7.27 -6.24 9.58
N VAL A 352 8.60 -6.16 9.54
CA VAL A 352 9.43 -5.73 10.69
C VAL A 352 9.03 -4.34 11.16
N THR A 353 8.42 -4.26 12.34
CA THR A 353 8.24 -3.03 13.09
C THR A 353 9.52 -2.72 13.85
N GLN A 354 10.02 -1.48 13.73
CA GLN A 354 11.17 -1.05 14.53
C GLN A 354 10.82 -1.09 16.02
N PRO A 355 11.74 -1.56 16.89
CA PRO A 355 11.49 -1.57 18.32
C PRO A 355 11.33 -0.14 18.84
N GLU A 356 10.49 0.01 19.86
CA GLU A 356 10.31 1.28 20.54
C GLU A 356 11.59 1.67 21.30
N PHE A 357 11.97 2.95 21.23
CA PHE A 357 13.08 3.49 22.03
C PHE A 357 12.81 3.39 23.54
N HIS A 358 11.58 3.67 23.92
CA HIS A 358 11.09 3.65 25.30
C HIS A 358 9.57 3.45 25.28
N PRO A 359 8.95 2.74 26.26
CA PRO A 359 7.51 2.50 26.28
C PRO A 359 6.62 3.77 26.21
N ALA A 360 7.15 4.91 26.66
CA ALA A 360 6.49 6.22 26.52
C ALA A 360 6.23 6.62 25.05
N PHE A 361 7.06 6.11 24.13
CA PHE A 361 7.02 6.43 22.70
C PHE A 361 6.09 5.52 21.92
N ALA A 362 5.48 4.51 22.55
CA ALA A 362 4.42 3.69 21.95
C ALA A 362 3.25 4.55 21.45
N LEU A 363 3.00 5.70 22.10
CA LEU A 363 1.95 6.66 21.75
C LEU A 363 2.10 7.25 20.35
N ARG A 364 3.29 7.12 19.72
CA ARG A 364 3.52 7.56 18.34
C ARG A 364 2.67 6.78 17.33
N PHE A 365 2.29 5.54 17.64
CA PHE A 365 1.60 4.66 16.71
C PHE A 365 0.14 4.46 17.09
N LEU A 366 -0.70 4.19 16.09
CA LEU A 366 -2.08 3.81 16.31
C LEU A 366 -2.18 2.48 17.09
N PRO A 367 -3.07 2.37 18.08
CA PRO A 367 -3.32 1.10 18.76
C PRO A 367 -3.77 0.00 17.79
N ALA A 368 -3.28 -1.23 17.99
CA ALA A 368 -3.58 -2.36 17.12
C ALA A 368 -5.09 -2.67 17.00
N SER A 369 -5.89 -2.34 18.01
CA SER A 369 -7.35 -2.44 18.00
C SER A 369 -8.03 -1.47 17.02
N ILE A 370 -7.37 -0.37 16.66
CA ILE A 370 -7.90 0.72 15.85
C ILE A 370 -7.34 0.68 14.41
N ILE A 371 -6.13 0.16 14.21
CA ILE A 371 -5.48 0.01 12.88
C ILE A 371 -6.44 -0.51 11.79
N PRO A 372 -7.28 -1.54 12.01
CA PRO A 372 -8.17 -2.07 10.96
C PRO A 372 -9.16 -1.07 10.36
N VAL A 373 -9.48 0.01 11.07
CA VAL A 373 -10.44 1.04 10.64
C VAL A 373 -9.78 2.40 10.40
N ALA A 374 -8.46 2.48 10.45
CA ALA A 374 -7.70 3.74 10.45
C ALA A 374 -7.07 4.13 9.10
N ASP A 375 -7.53 3.53 7.99
CA ASP A 375 -6.95 3.81 6.67
C ASP A 375 -7.02 5.29 6.27
N SER A 376 -8.08 6.00 6.66
CA SER A 376 -8.24 7.44 6.42
C SER A 376 -7.17 8.27 7.14
N VAL A 377 -6.72 7.84 8.32
CA VAL A 377 -5.62 8.49 9.05
C VAL A 377 -4.28 8.22 8.37
N PHE A 378 -4.01 6.99 7.92
CA PHE A 378 -2.75 6.68 7.25
C PHE A 378 -2.57 7.41 5.91
N GLU A 379 -3.66 7.85 5.29
CA GLU A 379 -3.62 8.64 4.05
C GLU A 379 -3.20 10.11 4.27
N ILE A 380 -3.30 10.63 5.49
CA ILE A 380 -2.95 12.01 5.85
C ILE A 380 -1.79 12.08 6.85
N ASP A 381 -1.54 11.01 7.60
CA ASP A 381 -0.50 10.89 8.61
C ASP A 381 0.15 9.50 8.58
N VAL A 382 1.16 9.39 7.73
CA VAL A 382 1.88 8.13 7.47
C VAL A 382 2.68 7.63 8.68
N GLU A 383 3.04 8.51 9.62
CA GLU A 383 3.87 8.17 10.78
C GLU A 383 3.09 7.50 11.91
N ALA A 384 1.75 7.49 11.82
CA ALA A 384 0.89 6.78 12.75
C ALA A 384 0.96 5.25 12.56
N ASP A 385 1.50 4.77 11.43
CA ASP A 385 1.68 3.34 11.13
C ASP A 385 3.01 2.83 11.72
N SER A 386 2.97 1.84 12.60
CA SER A 386 4.18 1.21 13.15
C SER A 386 4.98 0.45 12.09
N GLY A 387 4.33 0.05 10.99
CA GLY A 387 4.96 -0.55 9.83
C GLY A 387 5.61 0.48 8.89
N TYR A 388 5.60 1.78 9.19
CA TYR A 388 6.16 2.81 8.32
C TYR A 388 7.69 2.71 8.16
N ALA A 389 8.41 2.60 9.27
CA ALA A 389 9.86 2.76 9.28
C ALA A 389 10.60 1.52 8.72
N GLY A 390 11.61 1.74 7.89
CA GLY A 390 12.51 0.69 7.41
C GLY A 390 13.61 0.36 8.44
N TRP A 391 14.41 -0.66 8.16
CA TRP A 391 15.52 -1.06 9.03
C TRP A 391 16.69 -0.08 9.05
N SER A 392 16.89 0.68 7.96
CA SER A 392 17.92 1.74 7.93
C SER A 392 17.33 3.05 8.48
N PRO A 393 18.02 3.79 9.38
CA PRO A 393 17.54 5.07 9.87
C PRO A 393 17.16 6.03 8.73
N GLY A 394 16.00 6.70 8.85
CA GLY A 394 15.49 7.61 7.83
C GLY A 394 14.95 6.96 6.55
N SER A 395 14.93 5.61 6.49
CA SER A 395 14.29 4.86 5.41
C SER A 395 12.86 4.44 5.79
N ALA A 396 12.05 4.14 4.77
CA ALA A 396 10.72 3.57 4.88
C ALA A 396 10.75 2.07 4.57
N SER A 397 9.82 1.32 5.14
CA SER A 397 9.50 -0.03 4.68
C SER A 397 8.77 0.03 3.33
N LEU A 398 8.44 -1.13 2.75
CA LEU A 398 7.57 -1.17 1.56
C LEU A 398 6.16 -0.63 1.84
N THR A 399 5.62 -0.91 3.02
CA THR A 399 4.35 -0.32 3.48
C THR A 399 4.49 1.18 3.63
N GLY A 400 5.54 1.65 4.31
CA GLY A 400 5.82 3.08 4.48
C GLY A 400 6.00 3.83 3.16
N PHE A 401 6.64 3.20 2.17
CA PHE A 401 6.74 3.73 0.80
C PHE A 401 5.36 3.93 0.17
N SER A 402 4.47 2.94 0.28
CA SER A 402 3.10 3.03 -0.23
C SER A 402 2.33 4.17 0.44
N ARG A 403 2.48 4.31 1.77
CA ARG A 403 1.86 5.40 2.53
C ARG A 403 2.38 6.78 2.11
N GLU A 404 3.70 6.95 1.96
CA GLU A 404 4.32 8.19 1.46
C GLU A 404 3.79 8.58 0.08
N LEU A 405 3.72 7.62 -0.85
CA LEU A 405 3.19 7.86 -2.19
C LEU A 405 1.76 8.39 -2.16
N ASN A 406 0.88 7.70 -1.43
CA ASN A 406 -0.52 8.11 -1.33
C ASN A 406 -0.68 9.48 -0.66
N PHE A 407 0.13 9.76 0.36
CA PHE A 407 0.13 11.05 1.05
C PHE A 407 0.48 12.19 0.08
N TRP A 408 1.60 12.09 -0.65
CA TRP A 408 2.02 13.15 -1.57
C TRP A 408 1.03 13.36 -2.71
N ARG A 409 0.50 12.27 -3.29
CA ARG A 409 -0.54 12.33 -4.33
C ARG A 409 -1.81 13.05 -3.84
N LYS A 410 -2.22 12.81 -2.59
CA LYS A 410 -3.36 13.51 -1.98
C LYS A 410 -3.08 14.98 -1.70
N VAL A 411 -1.88 15.32 -1.25
CA VAL A 411 -1.49 16.73 -0.99
C VAL A 411 -1.51 17.53 -2.28
N GLU A 412 -1.01 16.96 -3.39
CA GLU A 412 -1.06 17.57 -4.72
C GLU A 412 -2.50 17.76 -5.22
N ASP A 413 -3.39 16.79 -5.00
CA ASP A 413 -4.81 16.82 -5.38
C ASP A 413 -5.70 17.75 -4.52
N SER A 414 -5.20 18.27 -3.39
CA SER A 414 -6.03 18.87 -2.33
C SER A 414 -6.55 20.28 -2.60
N THR A 415 -6.19 20.89 -3.73
CA THR A 415 -6.57 22.28 -4.03
C THR A 415 -8.07 22.49 -4.25
N GLU A 416 -8.87 21.45 -4.52
CA GLU A 416 -10.29 21.61 -4.89
C GLU A 416 -11.21 20.44 -4.46
N ARG A 417 -11.01 19.83 -3.28
CA ARG A 417 -11.90 18.73 -2.85
C ARG A 417 -13.12 19.22 -2.06
N PRO A 418 -14.36 18.87 -2.46
CA PRO A 418 -15.52 19.06 -1.60
C PRO A 418 -15.37 18.18 -0.33
N PRO A 419 -15.98 18.60 0.80
CA PRO A 419 -15.96 17.80 2.03
C PRO A 419 -16.50 16.40 1.77
N GLU A 420 -15.88 15.38 2.40
CA GLU A 420 -16.36 14.01 2.29
C GLU A 420 -17.83 13.94 2.73
N PRO A 421 -18.69 13.18 2.01
CA PRO A 421 -20.07 13.01 2.42
C PRO A 421 -20.10 12.40 3.82
N SER A 422 -20.63 13.15 4.78
CA SER A 422 -20.81 12.70 6.15
C SER A 422 -22.26 12.30 6.37
N TRP A 423 -22.45 11.14 6.98
CA TRP A 423 -23.78 10.65 7.36
C TRP A 423 -24.17 11.33 8.67
N GLN A 424 -25.20 12.17 8.62
CA GLN A 424 -25.73 12.83 9.81
C GLN A 424 -27.00 12.14 10.28
N ARG A 425 -27.14 12.06 11.59
CA ARG A 425 -28.36 11.57 12.22
C ARG A 425 -29.43 12.67 12.21
N THR A 426 -30.69 12.27 12.02
CA THR A 426 -31.83 13.20 12.03
C THR A 426 -32.44 13.43 13.42
N SER A 427 -32.27 12.48 14.35
CA SER A 427 -32.81 12.58 15.72
C SER A 427 -31.80 13.17 16.71
N ASP A 428 -32.31 13.96 17.66
CA ASP A 428 -31.53 14.56 18.76
C ASP A 428 -30.95 13.50 19.73
N THR A 429 -29.79 13.80 20.32
CA THR A 429 -29.20 13.01 21.40
C THR A 429 -30.00 13.15 22.70
N ILE A 430 -30.13 12.06 23.46
CA ILE A 430 -30.84 12.08 24.74
C ILE A 430 -29.95 12.74 25.81
N PRO A 431 -30.49 13.64 26.66
CA PRO A 431 -29.74 14.17 27.80
C PRO A 431 -29.51 13.07 28.86
N LEU A 432 -28.24 12.82 29.19
CA LEU A 432 -27.83 11.81 30.18
C LEU A 432 -27.38 12.46 31.49
N LYS A 433 -27.68 11.79 32.61
CA LYS A 433 -27.23 12.24 33.94
C LYS A 433 -25.73 11.98 34.15
N SER A 434 -25.03 12.88 34.84
CA SER A 434 -23.59 12.75 35.15
C SER A 434 -23.24 11.42 35.84
N ASP A 435 -24.00 11.05 36.88
CA ASP A 435 -23.80 9.80 37.63
C ASP A 435 -23.91 8.56 36.74
N PHE A 436 -24.75 8.60 35.70
CA PHE A 436 -24.88 7.49 34.75
C PHE A 436 -23.62 7.36 33.89
N ILE A 437 -23.14 8.47 33.31
CA ILE A 437 -21.94 8.50 32.46
C ILE A 437 -20.72 8.02 33.26
N LEU A 438 -20.51 8.57 34.47
CA LEU A 438 -19.37 8.22 35.33
C LEU A 438 -19.37 6.74 35.76
N LYS A 439 -20.52 6.23 36.22
CA LYS A 439 -20.65 4.81 36.62
C LYS A 439 -20.40 3.88 35.43
N ARG A 440 -20.92 4.23 34.26
CA ARG A 440 -20.77 3.43 33.05
C ARG A 440 -19.34 3.47 32.50
N TRP A 441 -18.70 4.64 32.49
CA TRP A 441 -17.28 4.77 32.19
C TRP A 441 -16.43 3.86 33.08
N LYS A 442 -16.63 3.93 34.41
CA LYS A 442 -15.91 3.08 35.37
C LYS A 442 -16.13 1.59 35.10
N ALA A 443 -17.37 1.19 34.79
CA ALA A 443 -17.70 -0.20 34.46
C ALA A 443 -17.00 -0.66 33.17
N VAL A 444 -17.04 0.15 32.11
CA VAL A 444 -16.45 -0.17 30.80
C VAL A 444 -14.92 -0.25 30.88
N VAL A 445 -14.27 0.63 31.65
CA VAL A 445 -12.82 0.60 31.84
C VAL A 445 -12.38 -0.64 32.62
N ASN A 446 -13.11 -1.02 33.67
CA ASN A 446 -12.72 -2.14 34.53
C ASN A 446 -13.11 -3.51 33.97
N ASN A 447 -14.29 -3.61 33.35
CA ASN A 447 -14.92 -4.89 32.99
C ASN A 447 -15.13 -5.06 31.47
N GLY A 448 -14.75 -4.07 30.65
CA GLY A 448 -15.08 -4.05 29.23
C GLY A 448 -16.58 -4.06 29.02
N LEU A 449 -17.07 -4.93 28.13
CA LEU A 449 -18.52 -5.13 27.92
C LEU A 449 -19.18 -6.06 28.95
N GLY A 450 -18.41 -6.64 29.88
CA GLY A 450 -18.87 -7.67 30.82
C GLY A 450 -18.72 -9.09 30.27
N SER A 451 -18.55 -10.06 31.17
CA SER A 451 -18.42 -11.49 30.82
C SER A 451 -19.76 -12.12 30.41
N ASP A 452 -20.88 -11.55 30.87
CA ASP A 452 -22.26 -11.97 30.61
C ASP A 452 -22.91 -11.24 29.42
N TRP A 453 -22.08 -10.58 28.60
CA TRP A 453 -22.52 -9.78 27.46
C TRP A 453 -23.17 -10.63 26.36
N THR A 454 -24.26 -10.12 25.78
CA THR A 454 -24.97 -10.70 24.63
C THR A 454 -25.35 -9.60 23.64
N GLU A 455 -25.62 -9.94 22.37
CA GLU A 455 -26.09 -8.96 21.37
C GLU A 455 -27.33 -8.19 21.86
N GLN A 456 -28.27 -8.88 22.51
CA GLN A 456 -29.47 -8.25 23.07
C GLN A 456 -29.16 -7.25 24.19
N LYS A 457 -28.31 -7.64 25.15
CA LYS A 457 -27.88 -6.72 26.22
C LYS A 457 -27.12 -5.53 25.64
N GLY A 458 -26.24 -5.77 24.67
CA GLY A 458 -25.50 -4.74 23.96
C GLY A 458 -26.42 -3.75 23.24
N TYR A 459 -27.46 -4.25 22.57
CA TYR A 459 -28.46 -3.43 21.89
C TYR A 459 -29.21 -2.54 22.87
N ASN A 460 -29.76 -3.11 23.96
CA ASN A 460 -30.45 -2.34 25.00
C ASN A 460 -29.53 -1.26 25.59
N SER A 461 -28.28 -1.64 25.84
CA SER A 461 -27.25 -0.77 26.39
C SER A 461 -26.91 0.41 25.45
N VAL A 462 -26.90 0.22 24.13
CA VAL A 462 -26.74 1.33 23.16
C VAL A 462 -27.95 2.26 23.18
N ARG A 463 -29.17 1.73 23.33
CA ARG A 463 -30.40 2.55 23.40
C ARG A 463 -30.45 3.46 24.62
N GLU A 464 -29.86 3.05 25.73
CA GLU A 464 -29.74 3.90 26.92
C GLU A 464 -28.84 5.12 26.69
N ILE A 465 -27.87 5.06 25.76
CA ILE A 465 -26.99 6.19 25.43
C ILE A 465 -27.54 6.99 24.23
N CYS A 466 -27.79 6.30 23.12
CA CYS A 466 -28.10 6.93 21.84
C CYS A 466 -29.59 7.24 21.66
N GLY A 467 -30.46 6.63 22.46
CA GLY A 467 -31.90 6.68 22.23
C GLY A 467 -32.41 5.76 21.11
N PRO A 468 -33.67 5.93 20.68
CA PRO A 468 -34.29 5.08 19.65
C PRO A 468 -33.47 5.08 18.36
N SER A 469 -33.50 4.03 17.54
CA SER A 469 -32.80 4.04 16.24
C SER A 469 -33.61 4.84 15.23
N ASP A 470 -32.92 5.52 14.32
CA ASP A 470 -33.55 6.14 13.14
C ASP A 470 -33.91 5.07 12.09
N TYR A 471 -33.41 3.84 12.25
CA TYR A 471 -33.62 2.74 11.32
C TYR A 471 -34.65 1.73 11.86
N THR A 472 -35.60 1.36 11.00
CA THR A 472 -36.52 0.24 11.25
C THR A 472 -36.14 -0.93 10.36
N TRP A 473 -35.72 -2.05 10.97
CA TRP A 473 -35.31 -3.24 10.23
C TRP A 473 -36.51 -4.14 9.92
N LEU A 474 -36.56 -4.63 8.67
CA LEU A 474 -37.57 -5.60 8.24
C LEU A 474 -37.43 -6.94 8.97
N ASP A 475 -36.18 -7.39 9.18
CA ASP A 475 -35.89 -8.51 10.07
C ASP A 475 -35.58 -7.99 11.48
N LYS A 476 -36.43 -8.36 12.44
CA LYS A 476 -36.25 -7.96 13.84
C LYS A 476 -34.97 -8.54 14.46
N ASN A 477 -34.51 -9.71 14.00
CA ASN A 477 -33.28 -10.34 14.48
C ASN A 477 -32.03 -9.59 14.03
N GLU A 478 -32.13 -8.81 12.94
CA GLU A 478 -31.03 -7.99 12.47
C GLU A 478 -30.82 -6.75 13.35
N THR A 479 -31.90 -6.18 13.89
CA THR A 479 -31.85 -4.98 14.76
C THR A 479 -30.82 -5.07 15.91
N ILE A 480 -30.62 -6.27 16.47
CA ILE A 480 -29.78 -6.47 17.66
C ILE A 480 -28.31 -6.74 17.35
N ARG A 481 -27.94 -6.95 16.07
CA ARG A 481 -26.58 -7.36 15.71
C ARG A 481 -25.53 -6.31 16.08
N VAL A 482 -24.34 -6.76 16.48
CA VAL A 482 -23.23 -5.88 16.91
C VAL A 482 -22.87 -4.84 15.86
N ARG A 483 -22.86 -5.21 14.58
CA ARG A 483 -22.56 -4.29 13.47
C ARG A 483 -23.45 -3.05 13.46
N HIS A 484 -24.74 -3.19 13.80
CA HIS A 484 -25.68 -2.07 13.80
C HIS A 484 -25.55 -1.24 15.07
N GLN A 485 -25.25 -1.87 16.20
CA GLN A 485 -24.86 -1.17 17.43
C GLN A 485 -23.63 -0.26 17.20
N ILE A 486 -22.64 -0.75 16.45
CA ILE A 486 -21.46 0.04 16.07
C ILE A 486 -21.88 1.20 15.17
N SER A 487 -22.68 0.95 14.12
CA SER A 487 -23.16 2.01 13.23
C SER A 487 -23.96 3.11 13.96
N ASP A 488 -24.82 2.75 14.91
CA ASP A 488 -25.58 3.74 15.69
C ASP A 488 -24.66 4.61 16.56
N LEU A 489 -23.67 4.01 17.22
CA LEU A 489 -22.68 4.75 18.02
C LEU A 489 -21.85 5.70 17.14
N LEU A 490 -21.37 5.21 15.99
CA LEU A 490 -20.62 6.01 15.02
C LEU A 490 -21.42 7.20 14.50
N ALA A 491 -22.71 6.98 14.18
CA ALA A 491 -23.60 8.04 13.72
C ALA A 491 -23.77 9.14 14.78
N VAL A 492 -23.97 8.78 16.05
CA VAL A 492 -24.09 9.78 17.14
C VAL A 492 -22.77 10.52 17.37
N MET A 493 -21.64 9.80 17.36
CA MET A 493 -20.31 10.41 17.54
C MET A 493 -19.97 11.43 16.44
N SER A 494 -20.52 11.27 15.23
CA SER A 494 -20.25 12.15 14.09
C SER A 494 -20.87 13.55 14.23
N VAL A 495 -21.94 13.70 15.02
CA VAL A 495 -22.67 14.97 15.25
C VAL A 495 -22.33 15.57 16.63
N SER A 496 -21.19 15.18 17.21
CA SER A 496 -20.80 15.61 18.54
C SER A 496 -20.42 17.10 18.58
N ARG A 497 -20.81 17.78 19.67
CA ARG A 497 -20.45 19.18 19.94
C ARG A 497 -18.99 19.36 20.38
N VAL A 498 -18.36 18.27 20.82
CA VAL A 498 -16.94 18.27 21.17
C VAL A 498 -16.13 18.56 19.89
N PRO A 499 -15.23 19.55 19.86
CA PRO A 499 -14.41 19.84 18.69
C PRO A 499 -13.58 18.64 18.25
N SER A 500 -13.21 18.59 16.97
CA SER A 500 -12.39 17.50 16.43
C SER A 500 -10.99 17.55 17.04
N LEU A 501 -10.50 16.41 17.52
CA LEU A 501 -9.11 16.24 17.97
C LEU A 501 -8.09 16.42 16.85
N GLU A 502 -8.53 16.33 15.59
CA GLU A 502 -7.71 16.68 14.43
C GLU A 502 -7.29 18.16 14.45
N GLU A 503 -8.17 19.05 14.90
CA GLU A 503 -7.95 20.49 14.92
C GLU A 503 -7.29 20.93 16.23
N THR A 504 -7.75 20.39 17.37
CA THR A 504 -7.30 20.86 18.69
C THR A 504 -5.98 20.24 19.14
N ALA A 505 -5.62 19.06 18.64
CA ALA A 505 -4.38 18.35 18.94
C ALA A 505 -4.11 18.03 20.42
N SER A 506 -5.06 18.26 21.33
CA SER A 506 -4.88 18.13 22.78
C SER A 506 -6.13 17.56 23.43
N ILE A 507 -5.98 16.40 24.06
CA ILE A 507 -7.05 15.73 24.81
C ILE A 507 -7.33 16.49 26.10
N GLY A 508 -6.29 16.91 26.82
CA GLY A 508 -6.39 17.66 28.06
C GLY A 508 -7.04 19.02 27.90
N LEU A 509 -6.80 19.71 26.77
CA LEU A 509 -7.49 20.96 26.45
C LEU A 509 -9.01 20.73 26.36
N LEU A 510 -9.46 19.69 25.66
CA LEU A 510 -10.89 19.37 25.55
C LEU A 510 -11.47 18.93 26.91
N ALA A 511 -10.72 18.15 27.68
CA ALA A 511 -11.15 17.68 28.99
C ALA A 511 -11.27 18.81 30.03
N ASN A 512 -10.50 19.90 29.90
CA ASN A 512 -10.46 21.01 30.86
C ASN A 512 -10.98 22.34 30.26
N ILE A 513 -11.74 22.29 29.18
CA ILE A 513 -12.14 23.48 28.42
C ILE A 513 -12.91 24.50 29.28
N GLU A 514 -13.76 24.03 30.21
CA GLU A 514 -14.55 24.88 31.13
C GLU A 514 -13.66 25.65 32.10
N GLN A 515 -12.51 25.09 32.47
CA GLN A 515 -11.54 25.75 33.35
C GLN A 515 -10.67 26.76 32.59
N LEU A 516 -10.50 26.54 31.28
CA LEU A 516 -9.59 27.32 30.43
C LEU A 516 -10.30 28.44 29.66
N THR A 517 -11.62 28.33 29.43
CA THR A 517 -12.41 29.29 28.65
C THR A 517 -13.76 29.60 29.28
N HIS A 518 -14.07 30.89 29.42
CA HIS A 518 -15.30 31.39 30.06
C HIS A 518 -16.59 31.20 29.24
N SER A 519 -16.50 30.80 27.96
CA SER A 519 -17.63 30.67 27.02
C SER A 519 -17.63 29.33 26.28
N ALA A 520 -17.27 28.24 26.95
CA ALA A 520 -17.23 26.92 26.33
C ALA A 520 -18.65 26.43 25.95
N ASN A 521 -18.83 25.99 24.70
CA ASN A 521 -20.11 25.47 24.20
C ASN A 521 -20.38 24.00 24.57
N PHE A 522 -19.42 23.36 25.25
CA PHE A 522 -19.49 21.99 25.76
C PHE A 522 -18.68 21.89 27.05
N GLY A 523 -19.00 20.91 27.89
CA GLY A 523 -18.35 20.69 29.18
C GLY A 523 -17.58 19.39 29.29
N PHE A 524 -17.00 19.13 30.46
CA PHE A 524 -16.28 17.88 30.74
C PHE A 524 -17.16 16.63 30.53
N LEU A 525 -18.46 16.71 30.87
CA LEU A 525 -19.39 15.60 30.69
C LEU A 525 -19.66 15.26 29.22
N ASP A 526 -19.70 16.26 28.33
CA ASP A 526 -19.84 16.03 26.89
C ASP A 526 -18.60 15.34 26.33
N PHE A 527 -17.42 15.79 26.75
CA PHE A 527 -16.15 15.13 26.44
C PHE A 527 -16.15 13.67 26.91
N LEU A 528 -16.50 13.42 28.18
CA LEU A 528 -16.49 12.07 28.74
C LEU A 528 -17.53 11.16 28.06
N LEU A 529 -18.69 11.69 27.67
CA LEU A 529 -19.69 10.95 26.90
C LEU A 529 -19.15 10.56 25.52
N GLN A 530 -18.46 11.46 24.82
CA GLN A 530 -17.79 11.16 23.56
C GLN A 530 -16.76 10.04 23.73
N MET A 531 -15.93 10.12 24.77
CA MET A 531 -14.93 9.08 25.08
C MET A 531 -15.59 7.74 25.44
N LEU A 532 -16.70 7.75 26.17
CA LEU A 532 -17.45 6.55 26.52
C LEU A 532 -17.97 5.84 25.27
N MET A 533 -18.61 6.58 24.36
CA MET A 533 -19.11 6.03 23.10
C MET A 533 -17.96 5.45 22.25
N ALA A 534 -16.87 6.20 22.13
CA ALA A 534 -15.67 5.76 21.42
C ALA A 534 -15.08 4.47 22.01
N ARG A 535 -14.98 4.36 23.33
CA ARG A 535 -14.51 3.14 24.01
C ARG A 535 -15.44 1.96 23.75
N GLU A 536 -16.76 2.19 23.80
CA GLU A 536 -17.77 1.18 23.54
C GLU A 536 -17.77 0.68 22.08
N VAL A 537 -17.43 1.55 21.11
CA VAL A 537 -17.20 1.18 19.71
C VAL A 537 -16.00 0.24 19.60
N THR A 538 -14.83 0.62 20.14
CA THR A 538 -13.61 -0.20 20.08
C THR A 538 -13.83 -1.60 20.67
N LEU A 539 -14.52 -1.69 21.82
CA LEU A 539 -14.81 -2.98 22.46
C LEU A 539 -15.77 -3.86 21.65
N ARG A 540 -16.75 -3.25 20.96
CA ARG A 540 -17.68 -3.98 20.09
C ARG A 540 -17.02 -4.42 18.79
N MET A 541 -16.17 -3.58 18.21
CA MET A 541 -15.37 -3.95 17.04
C MET A 541 -14.49 -5.17 17.33
N ALA A 542 -13.96 -5.30 18.55
CA ALA A 542 -13.19 -6.48 18.97
C ALA A 542 -14.02 -7.77 19.08
N LYS A 543 -15.36 -7.67 19.20
CA LYS A 543 -16.28 -8.81 19.23
C LYS A 543 -16.81 -9.18 17.84
N ASP A 544 -16.81 -8.25 16.89
CA ASP A 544 -17.23 -8.50 15.53
C ASP A 544 -16.07 -9.10 14.70
N LYS A 545 -16.40 -10.02 13.79
CA LYS A 545 -15.44 -10.61 12.85
C LYS A 545 -15.17 -9.68 11.66
N ARG A 546 -15.99 -8.64 11.46
CA ARG A 546 -15.85 -7.62 10.41
C ARG A 546 -14.76 -6.61 10.77
N ARG A 547 -14.11 -6.06 9.74
CA ARG A 547 -13.02 -5.08 9.86
C ARG A 547 -13.34 -3.72 9.27
N TRP A 548 -14.54 -3.55 8.71
CA TRP A 548 -14.94 -2.30 8.07
C TRP A 548 -16.34 -1.92 8.49
N TYR A 549 -16.50 -0.63 8.73
CA TYR A 549 -17.73 0.01 9.15
C TYR A 549 -17.85 1.31 8.37
N GLY A 550 -19.02 1.59 7.81
CA GLY A 550 -19.30 2.87 7.18
C GLY A 550 -19.28 4.00 8.21
N GLY A 551 -18.85 5.19 7.80
CA GLY A 551 -18.85 6.39 8.65
C GLY A 551 -17.66 6.53 9.62
N VAL A 552 -16.63 5.69 9.52
CA VAL A 552 -15.39 5.89 10.30
C VAL A 552 -14.53 6.97 9.64
N THR A 553 -14.70 8.22 10.10
CA THR A 553 -13.91 9.38 9.66
C THR A 553 -12.62 9.53 10.46
N VAL A 554 -11.71 10.41 10.02
CA VAL A 554 -10.47 10.76 10.75
C VAL A 554 -10.77 11.21 12.17
N ARG A 555 -11.80 12.05 12.35
CA ARG A 555 -12.31 12.48 13.66
C ARG A 555 -12.63 11.28 14.56
N ILE A 556 -13.44 10.35 14.06
CA ILE A 556 -13.83 9.16 14.82
C ILE A 556 -12.58 8.38 15.24
N VAL A 557 -11.62 8.17 14.33
CA VAL A 557 -10.39 7.45 14.67
C VAL A 557 -9.64 8.12 15.81
N TYR A 558 -9.51 9.45 15.81
CA TYR A 558 -8.89 10.17 16.92
C TYR A 558 -9.70 10.10 18.22
N ASP A 559 -11.04 10.10 18.16
CA ASP A 559 -11.90 9.88 19.33
C ASP A 559 -11.69 8.48 19.93
N LEU A 560 -11.60 7.43 19.08
CA LEU A 560 -11.29 6.06 19.51
C LEU A 560 -9.93 5.98 20.21
N VAL A 561 -8.92 6.66 19.65
CA VAL A 561 -7.58 6.74 20.24
C VAL A 561 -7.63 7.46 21.58
N ALA A 562 -8.25 8.63 21.64
CA ALA A 562 -8.34 9.42 22.86
C ALA A 562 -9.04 8.66 23.99
N ALA A 563 -10.11 7.92 23.67
CA ALA A 563 -10.79 7.08 24.63
C ALA A 563 -9.91 5.92 25.16
N GLU A 564 -9.11 5.30 24.27
CA GLU A 564 -8.12 4.29 24.66
C GLU A 564 -7.08 4.90 25.61
N LEU A 565 -6.49 6.03 25.23
CA LEU A 565 -5.47 6.72 26.03
C LEU A 565 -6.02 7.17 27.38
N TRP A 566 -7.20 7.78 27.40
CA TRP A 566 -7.86 8.22 28.64
C TRP A 566 -8.14 7.03 29.57
N SER A 567 -8.63 5.90 29.05
CA SER A 567 -8.91 4.70 29.86
C SER A 567 -7.65 4.09 30.50
N ARG A 568 -6.50 4.19 29.82
CA ARG A 568 -5.21 3.63 30.26
C ARG A 568 -4.45 4.61 31.15
N GLY A 569 -4.45 5.88 30.80
CA GLY A 569 -3.65 6.94 31.41
C GLY A 569 -4.29 7.55 32.65
N MET A 570 -5.62 7.67 32.66
CA MET A 570 -6.36 8.38 33.69
C MET A 570 -7.15 7.44 34.61
N TYR A 571 -7.39 7.89 35.83
CA TYR A 571 -8.29 7.23 36.77
C TYR A 571 -9.18 8.24 37.48
N LEU A 572 -10.36 7.81 37.90
CA LEU A 572 -11.30 8.62 38.66
C LEU A 572 -10.84 8.68 40.12
N ALA A 573 -10.28 9.82 40.53
CA ALA A 573 -9.69 10.03 41.86
C ALA A 573 -10.74 10.47 42.90
N SER A 574 -11.69 11.31 42.48
CA SER A 574 -12.82 11.75 43.31
C SER A 574 -14.14 11.60 42.55
N LYS A 575 -15.26 12.11 43.09
CA LYS A 575 -16.58 11.97 42.45
C LYS A 575 -16.58 12.51 41.01
N ASP A 576 -15.87 13.61 40.77
CA ASP A 576 -15.91 14.35 39.50
C ASP A 576 -14.50 14.74 38.99
N SER A 577 -13.41 14.16 39.52
CA SER A 577 -12.04 14.48 39.09
C SER A 577 -11.26 13.27 38.58
N PHE A 578 -10.58 13.46 37.44
CA PHE A 578 -9.66 12.50 36.87
C PHE A 578 -8.22 12.93 37.10
N GLU A 579 -7.36 11.97 37.43
CA GLU A 579 -5.94 12.17 37.61
C GLU A 579 -5.14 11.18 36.78
N ALA A 580 -3.93 11.58 36.38
CA ALA A 580 -3.00 10.68 35.72
C ALA A 580 -2.56 9.59 36.69
N ARG A 581 -2.54 8.34 36.24
CA ARG A 581 -2.02 7.22 37.03
C ARG A 581 -0.54 7.42 37.30
N GLU A 582 -0.10 7.13 38.52
CA GLU A 582 1.30 7.30 38.92
C GLU A 582 2.27 6.53 38.01
N ALA A 583 1.94 5.29 37.65
CA ALA A 583 2.74 4.49 36.71
C ALA A 583 2.91 5.16 35.33
N THR A 584 1.85 5.78 34.82
CA THR A 584 1.88 6.52 33.54
C THR A 584 2.75 7.76 33.67
N LYS A 585 2.54 8.55 34.73
CA LYS A 585 3.32 9.76 35.01
C LYS A 585 4.82 9.47 35.10
N VAL A 586 5.20 8.43 35.85
CA VAL A 586 6.58 7.96 35.98
C VAL A 586 7.15 7.52 34.62
N GLN A 587 6.42 6.69 33.88
CA GLN A 587 6.85 6.21 32.56
C GLN A 587 7.07 7.35 31.57
N GLN A 588 6.14 8.31 31.51
CA GLN A 588 6.19 9.43 30.57
C GLN A 588 7.29 10.42 30.92
N THR A 589 7.48 10.73 32.21
CA THR A 589 8.54 11.62 32.69
C THR A 589 9.93 11.01 32.43
N ASN A 590 10.12 9.73 32.74
CA ASN A 590 11.37 9.03 32.44
C ASN A 590 11.64 8.91 30.94
N GLY A 591 10.59 8.70 30.13
CA GLY A 591 10.71 8.60 28.69
C GLY A 591 11.22 9.89 28.03
N ILE A 592 10.62 11.04 28.37
CA ILE A 592 11.04 12.33 27.80
C ILE A 592 12.42 12.75 28.31
N LEU A 593 12.73 12.47 29.58
CA LEU A 593 14.05 12.73 30.15
C LEU A 593 15.13 11.91 29.42
N ARG A 594 14.93 10.59 29.27
CA ARG A 594 15.88 9.72 28.57
C ARG A 594 16.08 10.14 27.12
N PHE A 595 15.03 10.60 26.44
CA PHE A 595 15.15 11.18 25.10
C PHE A 595 16.04 12.44 25.12
N ALA A 596 15.79 13.37 26.04
CA ALA A 596 16.59 14.60 26.15
C ALA A 596 18.07 14.29 26.42
N GLU A 597 18.36 13.27 27.23
CA GLU A 597 19.73 12.83 27.52
C GLU A 597 20.44 12.23 26.31
N GLU A 598 19.78 11.28 25.62
CA GLU A 598 20.35 10.62 24.45
C GLU A 598 20.55 11.59 23.27
N MET A 599 19.62 12.54 23.10
CA MET A 599 19.69 13.56 22.05
C MET A 599 20.57 14.76 22.45
N GLN A 600 21.14 14.74 23.66
CA GLN A 600 21.91 15.86 24.23
C GLN A 600 21.17 17.20 24.07
N TRP A 601 19.86 17.18 24.35
CA TRP A 601 18.97 18.29 24.06
C TRP A 601 19.40 19.57 24.81
N PRO A 602 19.33 20.77 24.22
CA PRO A 602 19.70 22.00 24.91
C PRO A 602 18.90 22.20 26.19
N TYR A 603 19.51 22.85 27.19
CA TYR A 603 18.93 23.08 28.53
C TYR A 603 18.63 21.78 29.31
N LEU A 604 19.37 20.70 29.03
CA LEU A 604 19.21 19.40 29.69
C LEU A 604 19.24 19.47 31.23
N SER A 605 20.04 20.37 31.82
CA SER A 605 20.10 20.55 33.28
C SER A 605 18.77 21.03 33.87
N GLU A 606 18.12 21.99 33.20
CA GLU A 606 16.79 22.50 33.60
C GLU A 606 15.72 21.42 33.45
N ILE A 607 15.77 20.67 32.34
CA ILE A 607 14.84 19.57 32.07
C ILE A 607 14.97 18.48 33.15
N ARG A 608 16.20 18.12 33.56
CA ARG A 608 16.46 17.17 34.65
C ARG A 608 15.87 17.62 35.97
N GLU A 609 16.05 18.89 36.33
CA GLU A 609 15.52 19.44 37.58
C GLU A 609 13.99 19.42 37.60
N THR A 610 13.35 19.81 36.50
CA THR A 610 11.88 19.77 36.38
C THR A 610 11.35 18.34 36.37
N ALA A 611 12.02 17.41 35.69
CA ALA A 611 11.65 15.99 35.71
C ALA A 611 11.70 15.42 37.14
N ALA A 612 12.73 15.75 37.92
CA ALA A 612 12.84 15.34 39.31
C ALA A 612 11.68 15.89 40.15
N LYS A 613 11.30 17.16 39.97
CA LYS A 613 10.14 17.78 40.65
C LYS A 613 8.82 17.13 40.26
N TRP A 614 8.64 16.75 39.00
CA TRP A 614 7.42 16.05 38.57
C TRP A 614 7.26 14.69 39.23
N LEU A 615 8.36 14.01 39.57
CA LEU A 615 8.33 12.70 40.22
C LEU A 615 8.15 12.77 41.75
N THR A 616 8.06 13.97 42.34
CA THR A 616 7.82 14.10 43.80
C THR A 616 6.32 14.18 44.12
N PRO A 617 5.92 13.86 45.38
CA PRO A 617 4.53 14.01 45.83
C PRO A 617 4.02 15.45 45.76
N GLU A 618 4.90 16.45 45.85
CA GLU A 618 4.54 17.88 45.78
C GLU A 618 4.23 18.37 44.35
N ALA A 619 4.34 17.49 43.34
CA ALA A 619 4.10 17.82 41.95
C ALA A 619 2.70 18.39 41.66
N SER A 620 1.69 18.06 42.48
CA SER A 620 0.33 18.59 42.37
C SER A 620 0.22 20.10 42.58
N ASN A 621 1.22 20.72 43.22
CA ASN A 621 1.28 22.17 43.43
C ASN A 621 1.99 22.92 42.28
N ILE A 622 2.52 22.19 41.29
CA ILE A 622 3.24 22.78 40.17
C ILE A 622 2.24 23.14 39.06
N ILE A 623 2.23 24.41 38.66
CA ILE A 623 1.45 24.84 37.49
C ILE A 623 2.12 24.27 36.24
N ILE A 624 1.42 23.35 35.57
CA ILE A 624 1.88 22.62 34.39
C ILE A 624 1.13 23.13 33.15
N ASP A 625 1.85 23.40 32.07
CA ASP A 625 1.27 23.72 30.76
C ASP A 625 0.45 22.53 30.22
N ILE A 626 -0.65 22.80 29.52
CA ILE A 626 -1.59 21.77 29.07
C ILE A 626 -0.94 20.67 28.21
N ARG A 627 0.12 20.99 27.44
CA ARG A 627 0.84 19.99 26.62
C ARG A 627 1.70 19.07 27.47
N ALA A 628 2.34 19.62 28.49
CA ALA A 628 3.08 18.84 29.48
C ALA A 628 2.13 17.97 30.32
N TRP A 629 0.92 18.46 30.59
CA TRP A 629 -0.14 17.68 31.24
C TRP A 629 -0.57 16.49 30.37
N ASP A 630 -0.82 16.71 29.07
CA ASP A 630 -1.14 15.64 28.11
C ASP A 630 -0.03 14.59 28.06
N TRP A 631 1.24 15.04 28.02
CA TRP A 631 2.38 14.13 28.03
C TRP A 631 2.42 13.27 29.30
N MET A 632 2.33 13.88 30.48
CA MET A 632 2.35 13.14 31.75
C MET A 632 1.17 12.18 31.91
N GLY A 633 0.00 12.56 31.40
CA GLY A 633 -1.19 11.70 31.37
C GLY A 633 -1.10 10.55 30.35
N GLY A 634 -0.10 10.57 29.46
CA GLY A 634 -0.02 9.64 28.33
C GLY A 634 -1.13 9.85 27.30
N LEU A 635 -1.60 11.08 27.16
CA LEU A 635 -2.75 11.50 26.34
C LEU A 635 -2.32 12.13 25.01
N VAL A 636 -1.21 11.65 24.45
CA VAL A 636 -0.63 12.19 23.22
C VAL A 636 -1.16 11.42 22.01
N LEU A 637 -1.73 12.14 21.05
CA LEU A 637 -2.21 11.57 19.79
C LEU A 637 -1.06 11.06 18.91
N PRO A 638 -1.27 9.99 18.11
CA PRO A 638 -0.25 9.35 17.29
C PRO A 638 0.15 10.18 16.07
N GLY A 639 1.16 9.68 15.34
CA GLY A 639 1.65 10.26 14.11
C GLY A 639 2.39 11.57 14.33
N THR A 640 2.03 12.58 13.56
CA THR A 640 2.69 13.88 13.51
C THR A 640 2.42 14.77 14.74
N MET A 641 1.36 14.47 15.50
CA MET A 641 1.05 15.14 16.77
C MET A 641 2.05 14.79 17.87
N PHE A 642 2.54 13.55 17.88
CA PHE A 642 3.44 13.06 18.94
C PHE A 642 4.74 13.88 19.05
N PRO A 643 5.48 14.16 17.97
CA PRO A 643 6.69 14.98 18.04
C PRO A 643 6.43 16.45 18.40
N MET A 644 5.25 16.98 18.09
CA MET A 644 4.87 18.33 18.53
C MET A 644 4.60 18.37 20.03
N ALA A 645 3.91 17.36 20.57
CA ALA A 645 3.73 17.21 22.01
C ALA A 645 5.07 17.06 22.74
N MET A 646 6.04 16.33 22.16
CA MET A 646 7.41 16.23 22.71
C MET A 646 8.08 17.60 22.80
N ILE A 647 8.07 18.39 21.71
CA ILE A 647 8.67 19.74 21.72
C ILE A 647 7.99 20.60 22.77
N GLY A 648 6.65 20.62 22.78
CA GLY A 648 5.88 21.40 23.76
C GLY A 648 6.22 21.03 25.20
N THR A 649 6.42 19.74 25.46
CA THR A 649 6.81 19.22 26.78
C THR A 649 8.24 19.64 27.15
N LEU A 650 9.21 19.45 26.26
CA LEU A 650 10.61 19.84 26.50
C LEU A 650 10.75 21.34 26.77
N TYR A 651 10.03 22.17 26.00
CA TYR A 651 9.98 23.61 26.23
C TYR A 651 9.29 23.94 27.56
N GLY A 652 8.18 23.28 27.88
CA GLY A 652 7.48 23.47 29.15
C GLY A 652 8.31 23.06 30.37
N MET A 653 9.22 22.09 30.22
CA MET A 653 10.11 21.61 31.28
C MET A 653 11.31 22.53 31.56
N SER A 654 11.64 23.45 30.66
CA SER A 654 12.75 24.39 30.84
C SER A 654 12.23 25.79 31.17
N PRO A 655 12.56 26.36 32.35
CA PRO A 655 12.25 27.75 32.68
C PRO A 655 12.75 28.77 31.64
N THR A 656 13.88 28.50 30.99
CA THR A 656 14.40 29.35 29.92
C THR A 656 13.55 29.25 28.65
N LEU A 657 13.25 28.03 28.20
CA LEU A 657 12.54 27.79 26.94
C LEU A 657 11.03 28.09 27.01
N ARG A 658 10.36 27.85 28.15
CA ARG A 658 8.90 27.99 28.29
C ARG A 658 8.36 29.38 27.96
N THR A 659 9.20 30.41 28.08
CA THR A 659 8.83 31.81 27.77
C THR A 659 8.85 32.13 26.28
N ARG A 660 9.48 31.26 25.47
CA ARG A 660 9.66 31.41 24.03
C ARG A 660 9.31 30.14 23.28
N LEU A 661 8.17 29.57 23.65
CA LEU A 661 7.61 28.46 22.91
C LEU A 661 7.43 28.87 21.43
N PRO A 662 7.88 28.06 20.46
CA PRO A 662 7.78 28.45 19.05
C PRO A 662 6.30 28.64 18.72
N SER A 663 5.92 29.88 18.43
CA SER A 663 4.52 30.23 18.09
C SER A 663 4.24 30.03 16.59
N ALA A 664 5.29 29.82 15.80
CA ALA A 664 5.19 29.51 14.38
C ALA A 664 4.56 28.12 14.14
N ILE A 665 3.57 28.08 13.23
CA ILE A 665 2.86 26.84 12.86
C ILE A 665 3.54 26.20 11.65
N VAL A 666 4.10 25.01 11.83
CA VAL A 666 4.59 24.17 10.71
C VAL A 666 3.48 23.29 10.16
N LYS A 667 3.60 22.91 8.89
CA LYS A 667 2.79 21.83 8.31
C LYS A 667 3.22 20.48 8.89
N SER A 668 2.77 20.17 10.11
CA SER A 668 3.20 18.99 10.88
C SER A 668 3.16 17.68 10.07
N ARG A 669 2.07 17.45 9.31
CA ARG A 669 1.86 16.27 8.45
C ARG A 669 2.88 16.12 7.31
N HIS A 670 3.44 17.23 6.82
CA HIS A 670 4.50 17.17 5.81
C HIS A 670 5.83 16.70 6.42
N GLY A 671 6.01 16.86 7.74
CA GLY A 671 7.21 16.44 8.45
C GLY A 671 8.50 17.14 8.02
N ASN A 672 8.44 18.19 7.19
CA ASN A 672 9.60 18.82 6.57
C ASN A 672 10.12 20.04 7.35
N TYR A 673 10.39 19.85 8.64
CA TYR A 673 10.83 20.91 9.54
C TYR A 673 11.82 20.41 10.60
N GLY A 674 12.44 21.34 11.30
CA GLY A 674 13.35 21.09 12.41
C GLY A 674 13.50 22.28 13.34
N ILE A 675 14.30 22.10 14.40
CA ILE A 675 14.64 23.14 15.37
C ILE A 675 16.14 23.39 15.31
N VAL A 676 16.51 24.64 15.09
CA VAL A 676 17.91 25.08 15.06
C VAL A 676 18.22 25.83 16.34
N TYR A 677 19.26 25.41 17.06
CA TYR A 677 19.85 26.14 18.18
C TYR A 677 21.24 26.67 17.76
N PRO A 678 21.83 27.66 18.45
CA PRO A 678 23.17 28.16 18.10
C PRO A 678 24.23 27.07 17.96
N GLN A 679 24.13 26.02 18.79
CA GLN A 679 25.15 24.99 18.91
C GLN A 679 24.80 23.69 18.18
N ALA A 680 23.52 23.36 18.01
CA ALA A 680 23.09 22.11 17.37
C ALA A 680 21.78 22.30 16.61
N SER A 681 21.50 21.42 15.65
CA SER A 681 20.20 21.38 14.98
C SER A 681 19.55 20.00 15.09
N TYR A 682 18.22 19.97 15.06
CA TYR A 682 17.40 18.77 15.19
C TYR A 682 16.34 18.75 14.10
N TRP A 683 16.25 17.66 13.36
CA TRP A 683 15.38 17.57 12.19
C TRP A 683 14.40 16.42 12.34
N ARG A 684 13.14 16.62 11.91
CA ARG A 684 12.21 15.50 11.80
C ARG A 684 12.77 14.46 10.84
N VAL A 685 12.65 13.18 11.19
CA VAL A 685 13.19 12.07 10.39
C VAL A 685 12.59 12.03 8.97
N ARG A 686 11.35 12.50 8.79
CA ARG A 686 10.67 12.62 7.48
C ARG A 686 11.05 13.86 6.67
N SER A 687 11.76 14.81 7.27
CA SER A 687 12.23 15.98 6.54
C SER A 687 13.27 15.59 5.51
N VAL A 688 13.40 16.40 4.45
CA VAL A 688 14.40 16.20 3.40
C VAL A 688 15.81 16.07 3.97
N LEU A 689 16.12 16.84 5.02
CA LEU A 689 17.40 16.80 5.68
C LEU A 689 17.53 15.64 6.67
N GLY A 690 16.47 15.35 7.44
CA GLY A 690 16.44 14.23 8.38
C GLY A 690 16.64 12.87 7.71
N LYS A 691 15.95 12.62 6.58
CA LYS A 691 16.12 11.37 5.81
C LYS A 691 17.56 11.19 5.30
N VAL A 692 18.23 12.28 4.93
CA VAL A 692 19.60 12.28 4.43
C VAL A 692 20.61 12.06 5.57
N LEU A 693 20.45 12.75 6.71
CA LEU A 693 21.41 12.71 7.82
C LEU A 693 21.25 11.49 8.76
N ALA A 694 20.09 10.84 8.77
CA ALA A 694 19.80 9.73 9.68
C ALA A 694 20.82 8.57 9.68
N PRO A 695 21.43 8.17 8.54
CA PRO A 695 22.45 7.12 8.53
C PRO A 695 23.62 7.39 9.48
N LEU A 696 24.01 8.66 9.70
CA LEU A 696 25.09 9.04 10.62
C LEU A 696 24.88 8.57 12.06
N SER A 697 23.66 8.17 12.44
CA SER A 697 23.38 7.54 13.72
C SER A 697 23.95 6.13 13.89
N LEU A 698 24.35 5.47 12.78
CA LEU A 698 24.92 4.13 12.74
C LEU A 698 26.42 4.09 13.02
N VAL A 699 27.10 5.23 13.18
CA VAL A 699 28.53 5.27 13.49
C VAL A 699 28.80 4.56 14.82
N GLU A 700 29.70 3.57 14.80
CA GLU A 700 30.03 2.71 15.95
C GLU A 700 30.80 3.48 17.05
N LYS A 701 30.94 2.89 18.24
CA LYS A 701 31.51 3.57 19.42
C LYS A 701 33.01 3.82 19.36
N ASP A 702 33.74 3.09 18.51
CA ASP A 702 35.21 3.08 18.49
C ASP A 702 35.83 4.05 17.47
N ASP A 703 35.01 4.91 16.86
CA ASP A 703 35.48 5.90 15.90
C ASP A 703 36.09 7.10 16.66
N GLU A 704 37.40 7.07 16.90
CA GLU A 704 38.16 8.06 17.69
C GLU A 704 37.95 9.51 17.21
N ALA A 705 37.66 9.70 15.91
CA ALA A 705 37.34 11.00 15.33
C ALA A 705 35.96 11.54 15.75
N ALA A 706 34.96 10.66 15.91
CA ALA A 706 33.63 11.04 16.41
C ALA A 706 33.65 11.30 17.93
N ALA A 707 34.50 10.57 18.67
CA ALA A 707 34.75 10.82 20.09
C ALA A 707 35.41 12.19 20.34
N ALA A 708 36.32 12.62 19.47
CA ALA A 708 37.00 13.92 19.55
C ALA A 708 36.05 15.13 19.35
N ALA A 709 34.92 14.97 18.66
CA ALA A 709 33.94 16.03 18.40
C ALA A 709 32.80 16.12 19.44
N GLY A 710 32.73 15.19 20.40
CA GLY A 710 31.80 15.24 21.55
C GLY A 710 30.29 15.15 21.24
N ARG A 711 29.88 15.00 19.97
CA ARG A 711 28.46 14.98 19.56
C ARG A 711 28.16 13.80 18.66
N LYS A 712 27.48 12.78 19.21
CA LYS A 712 27.03 11.61 18.45
C LYS A 712 25.61 11.84 17.95
N ILE A 713 25.42 11.88 16.64
CA ILE A 713 24.08 11.97 16.02
C ILE A 713 23.27 10.73 16.40
N LYS A 714 21.99 10.93 16.73
CA LYS A 714 21.00 9.90 17.04
C LYS A 714 19.80 10.05 16.13
N CYS A 715 19.09 8.95 15.91
CA CYS A 715 17.80 8.92 15.20
C CYS A 715 16.75 8.28 16.13
N LEU A 716 16.09 9.08 16.95
CA LEU A 716 15.20 8.61 18.03
C LEU A 716 13.86 9.36 18.01
N GLY A 717 12.75 8.67 18.28
CA GLY A 717 11.45 9.33 18.48
C GLY A 717 10.92 10.16 17.31
N GLY A 718 11.38 9.89 16.09
CA GLY A 718 11.04 10.68 14.90
C GLY A 718 11.93 11.92 14.68
N TRP A 719 13.05 12.02 15.39
CA TRP A 719 14.03 13.11 15.32
C TRP A 719 15.42 12.60 14.96
N VAL A 720 16.20 13.45 14.27
CA VAL A 720 17.62 13.25 13.96
C VAL A 720 18.41 14.41 14.55
N GLY A 721 19.38 14.11 15.42
CA GLY A 721 20.26 15.09 16.04
C GLY A 721 21.06 14.53 17.24
N PRO A 722 21.93 15.32 17.87
CA PRO A 722 22.30 16.69 17.53
C PRO A 722 23.12 16.75 16.23
N CYS A 723 22.60 17.43 15.21
CA CYS A 723 23.29 17.66 13.95
C CYS A 723 24.14 18.95 14.05
N PRO A 724 25.13 19.17 13.14
CA PRO A 724 25.81 20.45 13.00
C PRO A 724 24.79 21.60 12.89
N SER A 725 25.04 22.71 13.58
CA SER A 725 24.14 23.85 13.48
C SER A 725 24.51 24.74 12.29
N PRO A 726 23.54 25.12 11.44
CA PRO A 726 23.76 26.19 10.47
C PRO A 726 23.84 27.54 11.19
N SER A 727 24.75 28.41 10.77
CA SER A 727 24.92 29.75 11.35
C SER A 727 23.71 30.65 11.04
N LEU A 728 22.74 30.69 11.95
CA LEU A 728 21.55 31.54 11.87
C LEU A 728 21.53 32.50 13.07
N PRO A 729 21.86 33.80 12.89
CA PRO A 729 21.87 34.79 13.98
C PRO A 729 20.53 34.91 14.73
N GLU A 730 19.41 34.67 14.04
CA GLU A 730 18.06 34.68 14.61
C GLU A 730 17.77 33.50 15.57
N SER A 731 18.56 32.42 15.48
CA SER A 731 18.39 31.22 16.28
C SER A 731 19.04 31.40 17.65
N THR A 732 18.27 31.87 18.63
CA THR A 732 18.74 32.05 20.03
C THR A 732 18.32 30.88 20.94
N LEU A 733 17.02 30.71 21.16
CA LEU A 733 16.42 29.70 22.05
C LEU A 733 15.73 28.55 21.29
N GLY A 734 16.20 28.25 20.08
CA GLY A 734 15.59 27.27 19.18
C GLY A 734 14.65 27.95 18.18
N LEU A 735 15.07 28.03 16.92
CA LEU A 735 14.25 28.48 15.79
C LEU A 735 13.58 27.28 15.13
N LEU A 736 12.25 27.29 15.07
CA LEU A 736 11.50 26.35 14.23
C LEU A 736 11.65 26.74 12.76
N ALA A 737 12.29 25.88 11.97
CA ALA A 737 12.62 26.12 10.57
C ALA A 737 11.93 25.08 9.68
N GLU A 738 11.22 25.55 8.64
CA GLU A 738 10.67 24.69 7.60
C GLU A 738 11.69 24.56 6.45
N LEU A 739 11.73 23.40 5.81
CA LEU A 739 12.60 23.17 4.66
C LEU A 739 11.80 23.22 3.36
N LYS A 740 12.40 23.84 2.35
CA LYS A 740 11.93 23.75 0.98
C LYS A 740 12.32 22.38 0.43
N GLY A 741 11.34 21.68 -0.14
CA GLY A 741 11.56 20.43 -0.87
C GLY A 741 10.35 20.13 -1.73
N ARG A 742 10.56 19.80 -3.00
CA ARG A 742 9.49 19.27 -3.85
C ARG A 742 9.12 17.86 -3.40
N PRO A 743 7.88 17.41 -3.63
CA PRO A 743 7.51 16.01 -3.51
C PRO A 743 8.51 15.12 -4.29
N PRO A 744 8.76 13.89 -3.82
CA PRO A 744 9.62 12.95 -4.53
C PRO A 744 9.14 12.76 -5.97
N SER A 745 10.07 12.68 -6.94
CA SER A 745 9.66 12.32 -8.31
C SER A 745 9.29 10.84 -8.35
N TRP A 746 8.11 10.56 -8.88
CA TRP A 746 7.66 9.21 -9.11
C TRP A 746 8.08 8.84 -10.53
N VAL A 747 9.02 7.90 -10.66
CA VAL A 747 9.47 7.43 -11.98
C VAL A 747 8.27 6.77 -12.67
N ALA A 748 7.61 7.54 -13.53
CA ALA A 748 6.72 7.13 -14.61
C ALA A 748 5.68 6.03 -14.26
N GLU A 749 4.58 6.44 -13.64
CA GLU A 749 3.25 6.09 -14.17
C GLU A 749 2.72 7.19 -15.13
N ASP A 750 3.35 8.38 -15.15
CA ASP A 750 2.85 9.58 -15.83
C ASP A 750 3.36 9.83 -17.28
N THR A 751 3.95 8.84 -17.95
CA THR A 751 4.14 8.94 -19.41
C THR A 751 3.13 8.07 -20.13
N GLY A 752 1.90 8.56 -20.24
CA GLY A 752 0.90 7.97 -21.12
C GLY A 752 -0.51 8.50 -20.88
N ASP A 753 -0.85 9.59 -21.56
CA ASP A 753 -2.24 9.98 -21.89
C ASP A 753 -2.87 8.98 -22.90
N ALA A 754 -2.64 7.70 -22.67
CA ALA A 754 -3.10 6.55 -23.44
C ALA A 754 -3.36 5.41 -22.44
N GLY A 755 -4.60 4.92 -22.42
CA GLY A 755 -5.06 3.92 -21.46
C GLY A 755 -4.34 2.57 -21.60
N ASP A 756 -3.25 2.43 -20.87
CA ASP A 756 -2.64 1.14 -20.56
C ASP A 756 -2.87 0.82 -19.07
N ALA A 757 -3.57 -0.28 -18.85
CA ALA A 757 -3.84 -0.86 -17.56
C ALA A 757 -2.53 -1.17 -16.80
N ALA A 758 -2.61 -1.16 -15.46
CA ALA A 758 -1.54 -1.51 -14.53
C ALA A 758 -0.66 -2.67 -15.05
N ALA A 759 0.50 -2.31 -15.60
CA ALA A 759 1.38 -3.27 -16.24
C ALA A 759 2.05 -4.14 -15.18
N THR A 760 1.51 -5.35 -14.99
CA THR A 760 2.33 -6.47 -14.54
C THR A 760 3.24 -6.81 -15.70
N VAL A 761 4.44 -6.24 -15.74
CA VAL A 761 5.41 -6.52 -16.81
C VAL A 761 5.87 -7.97 -16.65
N PHE A 762 5.22 -8.88 -17.38
CA PHE A 762 5.82 -10.17 -17.69
C PHE A 762 6.83 -9.96 -18.82
N PRO A 763 8.04 -10.53 -18.75
CA PRO A 763 8.98 -10.46 -19.85
C PRO A 763 8.39 -11.18 -21.06
N THR A 764 8.03 -10.40 -22.09
CA THR A 764 7.70 -10.89 -23.43
C THR A 764 8.89 -11.69 -23.94
N THR A 765 8.63 -12.95 -24.29
CA THR A 765 9.64 -13.86 -24.82
C THR A 765 10.00 -13.40 -26.23
N SER A 766 11.11 -12.69 -26.38
CA SER A 766 11.68 -12.43 -27.71
C SER A 766 12.20 -13.76 -28.27
N GLN A 767 11.68 -14.15 -29.42
CA GLN A 767 12.16 -15.29 -30.18
C GLN A 767 13.63 -15.05 -30.54
N SER A 768 14.53 -15.81 -29.92
CA SER A 768 15.83 -16.10 -30.52
C SER A 768 15.68 -17.42 -31.27
N HIS A 769 15.75 -17.34 -32.60
CA HIS A 769 16.09 -18.50 -33.40
C HIS A 769 17.53 -18.91 -33.06
N GLN A 770 17.73 -20.23 -32.93
CA GLN A 770 19.01 -20.94 -32.83
C GLN A 770 19.77 -20.90 -31.48
N GLY A 771 19.62 -22.02 -30.76
CA GLY A 771 20.75 -22.79 -30.25
C GLY A 771 21.65 -22.10 -29.23
N ASN A 772 21.17 -21.95 -27.99
CA ASN A 772 22.03 -22.07 -26.83
C ASN A 772 21.20 -22.41 -25.60
N THR A 773 21.62 -23.44 -24.86
CA THR A 773 21.19 -23.71 -23.49
C THR A 773 21.58 -22.52 -22.61
N ALA A 774 20.72 -21.50 -22.54
CA ALA A 774 20.99 -20.30 -21.78
C ALA A 774 20.96 -20.63 -20.27
N GLU A 775 22.11 -20.51 -19.64
CA GLU A 775 22.33 -20.83 -18.24
C GLU A 775 21.77 -19.72 -17.32
N TRP A 776 21.22 -20.10 -16.16
CA TRP A 776 20.73 -19.16 -15.16
C TRP A 776 21.88 -18.30 -14.61
N ALA A 777 21.79 -16.99 -14.76
CA ALA A 777 22.87 -16.07 -14.37
C ALA A 777 22.73 -15.63 -12.89
N LEU A 778 23.83 -15.70 -12.14
CA LEU A 778 23.91 -15.10 -10.80
C LEU A 778 24.40 -13.65 -10.95
N PRO A 779 23.63 -12.63 -10.56
CA PRO A 779 24.11 -11.26 -10.63
C PRO A 779 25.19 -11.05 -9.56
N THR A 780 26.36 -10.58 -9.99
CA THR A 780 27.47 -10.27 -9.10
C THR A 780 27.40 -8.80 -8.70
N PRO A 781 27.29 -8.46 -7.40
CA PRO A 781 27.34 -7.07 -6.98
C PRO A 781 28.71 -6.46 -7.29
N PRO A 782 28.80 -5.13 -7.50
CA PRO A 782 30.09 -4.44 -7.65
C PRO A 782 31.03 -4.81 -6.50
N PRO A 783 32.36 -4.90 -6.73
CA PRO A 783 33.30 -5.14 -5.66
C PRO A 783 33.16 -4.05 -4.58
N PRO A 784 33.36 -4.38 -3.29
CA PRO A 784 33.36 -3.36 -2.26
C PRO A 784 34.55 -2.41 -2.53
N PRO A 785 34.37 -1.08 -2.53
CA PRO A 785 35.46 -0.14 -2.60
C PRO A 785 36.35 -0.36 -1.38
N SER A 786 37.60 -0.70 -1.64
CA SER A 786 38.66 -0.47 -0.67
C SER A 786 38.87 1.04 -0.53
N SER A 787 38.78 1.55 0.70
CA SER A 787 39.26 2.86 1.20
C SER A 787 38.56 4.18 0.80
N GLU A 788 37.43 4.19 0.08
CA GLU A 788 36.71 5.44 -0.22
C GLU A 788 35.94 5.96 1.01
N THR A 789 36.47 7.01 1.64
CA THR A 789 35.85 7.65 2.79
C THR A 789 35.31 9.04 2.43
N VAL A 790 34.13 9.36 2.95
CA VAL A 790 33.46 10.65 2.79
C VAL A 790 33.23 11.23 4.17
N THR A 791 33.42 12.54 4.32
CA THR A 791 33.12 13.22 5.59
C THR A 791 32.21 14.41 5.35
N LEU A 792 31.14 14.52 6.15
CA LEU A 792 30.29 15.71 6.16
C LEU A 792 31.05 16.85 6.87
N GLN A 793 31.21 17.97 6.19
CA GLN A 793 31.94 19.14 6.70
C GLN A 793 30.99 20.18 7.27
N THR A 794 29.97 20.60 6.50
CA THR A 794 29.05 21.65 6.95
C THR A 794 27.61 21.41 6.52
N LEU A 795 26.68 21.96 7.32
CA LEU A 795 25.26 22.12 6.99
C LEU A 795 24.96 23.61 6.84
N ARG A 796 24.39 24.00 5.70
CA ARG A 796 24.01 25.39 5.39
C ARG A 796 22.52 25.49 5.10
N LEU A 797 21.89 26.54 5.60
CA LEU A 797 20.50 26.89 5.31
C LEU A 797 20.46 28.26 4.64
N ALA A 798 19.90 28.33 3.44
CA ALA A 798 19.67 29.57 2.72
C ALA A 798 18.18 29.92 2.77
N ARG A 799 17.82 31.11 3.28
CA ARG A 799 16.42 31.54 3.38
C ARG A 799 15.79 31.57 1.99
N ALA A 800 14.65 30.91 1.82
CA ALA A 800 13.92 30.93 0.56
C ALA A 800 13.14 32.25 0.41
N ALA A 801 13.13 32.83 -0.79
CA ALA A 801 12.22 33.92 -1.11
C ALA A 801 10.79 33.35 -1.15
N VAL A 802 9.93 33.81 -0.23
CA VAL A 802 8.51 33.42 -0.19
C VAL A 802 7.71 34.55 -0.84
N ALA A 803 6.92 34.23 -1.86
CA ALA A 803 5.94 35.20 -2.38
C ALA A 803 4.91 35.49 -1.27
N PRO A 804 4.53 36.77 -1.02
CA PRO A 804 3.56 37.09 0.01
C PRO A 804 2.26 36.33 -0.27
N ARG A 805 1.83 35.51 0.69
CA ARG A 805 0.55 34.82 0.62
C ARG A 805 -0.57 35.88 0.68
N PRO A 806 -1.62 35.80 -0.15
CA PRO A 806 -2.84 36.52 0.14
C PRO A 806 -3.31 36.08 1.53
N ALA A 807 -3.72 37.04 2.36
CA ALA A 807 -4.26 36.76 3.68
C ALA A 807 -5.52 35.89 3.48
N ASP A 808 -5.43 34.60 3.79
CA ASP A 808 -6.63 33.78 3.93
C ASP A 808 -7.46 34.42 5.03
N GLY A 809 -8.67 34.88 4.66
CA GLY A 809 -9.56 35.64 5.52
C GLY A 809 -9.98 34.81 6.73
N GLY A 810 -9.30 35.03 7.84
CA GLY A 810 -9.64 34.48 9.15
C GLY A 810 -8.89 35.23 10.23
N ASP A 811 -9.59 36.11 10.95
CA ASP A 811 -9.06 36.78 12.14
C ASP A 811 -8.69 35.74 13.21
N ALA A 812 -7.39 35.42 13.34
CA ALA A 812 -6.85 34.72 14.49
C ALA A 812 -5.38 35.11 14.73
N ARG A 813 -5.16 35.93 15.76
CA ARG A 813 -3.89 36.21 16.48
C ARG A 813 -2.58 35.87 15.75
N GLY A 814 -1.97 36.87 15.11
CA GLY A 814 -0.54 37.23 15.26
C GLY A 814 0.60 36.21 15.13
N ASP A 815 0.40 34.96 14.71
CA ASP A 815 1.48 33.97 14.60
C ASP A 815 2.06 33.94 13.19
N ALA A 816 3.26 34.51 13.05
CA ALA A 816 4.01 34.51 11.80
C ALA A 816 4.40 33.06 11.41
N ALA A 817 4.20 32.71 10.14
CA ALA A 817 4.61 31.43 9.59
C ALA A 817 6.13 31.20 9.77
N PRO A 818 6.58 29.96 10.00
CA PRO A 818 8.00 29.66 10.19
C PRO A 818 8.80 30.04 8.94
N PRO A 819 10.04 30.52 9.10
CA PRO A 819 10.91 30.79 7.97
C PRO A 819 11.23 29.50 7.20
N ILE A 820 11.16 29.59 5.87
CA ILE A 820 11.44 28.48 4.95
C ILE A 820 12.88 28.59 4.46
N TYR A 821 13.63 27.48 4.50
CA TYR A 821 15.03 27.41 4.09
C TYR A 821 15.28 26.31 3.05
N GLN A 822 16.21 26.57 2.13
CA GLN A 822 16.83 25.56 1.27
C GLN A 822 18.07 24.99 1.97
N ALA A 823 18.11 23.67 2.16
CA ALA A 823 19.25 22.99 2.78
C ALA A 823 20.35 22.64 1.77
N ARG A 824 21.60 22.79 2.19
CA ARG A 824 22.82 22.40 1.47
C ARG A 824 23.79 21.69 2.40
N LEU A 825 24.44 20.65 1.91
CA LEU A 825 25.42 19.84 2.63
C LEU A 825 26.75 19.87 1.88
N ASP A 826 27.84 20.10 2.60
CA ASP A 826 29.20 20.09 2.04
C ASP A 826 29.94 18.85 2.52
N PHE A 827 30.46 18.07 1.58
CA PHE A 827 31.18 16.83 1.83
C PHE A 827 32.62 16.94 1.33
N ARG A 828 33.55 16.35 2.09
CA ARG A 828 34.94 16.14 1.68
C ARG A 828 35.13 14.69 1.26
N LEU A 829 35.56 14.51 0.02
CA LEU A 829 35.91 13.22 -0.55
C LEU A 829 37.39 12.94 -0.25
N ALA A 830 37.70 11.82 0.42
CA ALA A 830 39.04 11.60 0.94
C ALA A 830 40.06 11.25 -0.13
N ARG A 831 39.67 10.55 -1.21
CA ARG A 831 40.61 10.13 -2.25
C ARG A 831 40.95 11.28 -3.19
N SER A 832 39.95 12.01 -3.67
CA SER A 832 40.14 13.15 -4.57
C SER A 832 40.50 14.45 -3.85
N GLY A 833 40.18 14.56 -2.56
CA GLY A 833 40.27 15.82 -1.81
C GLY A 833 39.21 16.86 -2.19
N LEU A 834 38.29 16.51 -3.10
CA LEU A 834 37.26 17.41 -3.62
C LEU A 834 36.23 17.79 -2.54
N MET A 835 35.82 19.06 -2.53
CA MET A 835 34.63 19.51 -1.82
C MET A 835 33.41 19.37 -2.74
N ALA A 836 32.49 18.49 -2.38
CA ALA A 836 31.21 18.33 -3.08
C ALA A 836 30.08 18.98 -2.27
N THR A 837 29.36 19.93 -2.87
CA THR A 837 28.15 20.52 -2.26
C THR A 837 26.92 19.87 -2.89
N MET A 838 26.03 19.34 -2.05
CA MET A 838 24.73 18.80 -2.47
C MET A 838 23.61 19.72 -1.99
N THR A 839 22.75 20.18 -2.90
CA THR A 839 21.56 20.98 -2.59
C THR A 839 20.32 20.08 -2.55
N LEU A 840 19.63 20.04 -1.41
CA LEU A 840 18.54 19.08 -1.21
C LEU A 840 17.22 19.57 -1.83
N HIS A 841 16.94 19.19 -3.08
CA HIS A 841 15.79 19.71 -3.83
C HIS A 841 14.49 18.95 -3.58
N ALA A 842 14.53 17.61 -3.51
CA ALA A 842 13.34 16.78 -3.37
C ALA A 842 13.33 16.00 -2.05
N ASN A 843 12.14 15.79 -1.48
CA ASN A 843 11.93 14.92 -0.32
C ASN A 843 11.90 13.43 -0.74
N SER A 844 13.02 12.96 -1.28
CA SER A 844 13.20 11.58 -1.75
C SER A 844 12.81 10.53 -0.69
N VAL A 845 12.25 9.41 -1.16
CA VAL A 845 11.92 8.26 -0.33
C VAL A 845 13.01 7.20 -0.47
N PHE A 846 13.57 6.79 0.66
CA PHE A 846 14.55 5.71 0.74
C PHE A 846 13.86 4.44 1.22
N VAL A 847 13.80 3.39 0.41
CA VAL A 847 13.09 2.14 0.73
C VAL A 847 14.08 1.09 1.23
N ALA A 848 13.90 0.59 2.44
CA ALA A 848 14.76 -0.43 3.00
C ALA A 848 14.51 -1.79 2.32
N ALA A 849 15.56 -2.41 1.79
CA ALA A 849 15.45 -3.71 1.13
C ALA A 849 14.95 -4.79 2.10
N LEU A 850 13.99 -5.61 1.65
CA LEU A 850 13.41 -6.69 2.45
C LEU A 850 14.25 -7.97 2.37
N PRO A 851 14.33 -8.76 3.45
CA PRO A 851 15.08 -10.02 3.44
C PRO A 851 14.49 -11.03 2.46
N CYS A 852 15.34 -11.90 1.90
CA CYS A 852 14.96 -13.07 1.11
C CYS A 852 15.46 -14.35 1.80
N ARG A 853 14.98 -15.53 1.39
CA ARG A 853 15.41 -16.81 1.97
C ARG A 853 16.03 -17.72 0.91
N GLY A 854 17.03 -18.51 1.30
CA GLY A 854 17.70 -19.44 0.38
C GLY A 854 18.47 -18.75 -0.76
N GLY A 855 18.84 -17.48 -0.58
CA GLY A 855 19.68 -16.76 -1.54
C GLY A 855 21.14 -17.24 -1.54
N PRO A 856 21.94 -16.82 -2.53
CA PRO A 856 21.61 -15.82 -3.54
C PRO A 856 20.78 -16.38 -4.70
N HIS A 857 19.82 -15.59 -5.19
CA HIS A 857 18.90 -16.01 -6.24
C HIS A 857 19.44 -15.72 -7.64
N ARG A 858 19.14 -16.59 -8.61
CA ARG A 858 19.56 -16.48 -10.01
C ARG A 858 18.47 -15.80 -10.87
N ILE A 859 18.92 -15.21 -11.97
CA ILE A 859 18.08 -14.56 -12.98
C ILE A 859 17.73 -15.59 -14.05
N LYS A 860 16.45 -15.62 -14.43
CA LYS A 860 15.95 -16.53 -15.45
C LYS A 860 16.49 -16.12 -16.82
N PRO A 861 16.90 -17.09 -17.67
CA PRO A 861 17.22 -16.81 -19.06
C PRO A 861 16.08 -16.05 -19.75
N GLY A 862 16.42 -14.99 -20.50
CA GLY A 862 15.46 -14.11 -21.17
C GLY A 862 14.94 -12.94 -20.34
N THR A 863 15.19 -12.89 -19.02
CA THR A 863 14.79 -11.75 -18.16
C THR A 863 15.97 -10.89 -17.72
N ALA A 864 17.17 -11.18 -18.22
CA ALA A 864 18.42 -10.49 -17.83
C ALA A 864 18.40 -8.98 -18.10
N ALA A 865 17.68 -8.54 -19.14
CA ALA A 865 17.53 -7.12 -19.47
C ALA A 865 16.88 -6.31 -18.34
N ALA A 866 16.00 -6.90 -17.53
CA ALA A 866 15.36 -6.23 -16.39
C ALA A 866 16.31 -6.05 -15.18
N TYR A 867 17.48 -6.69 -15.20
CA TYR A 867 18.49 -6.67 -14.14
C TYR A 867 19.79 -6.00 -14.59
N THR A 868 19.76 -5.23 -15.68
CA THR A 868 20.88 -4.39 -16.08
C THR A 868 21.09 -3.28 -15.06
N PHE A 869 22.37 -3.00 -14.75
CA PHE A 869 22.71 -1.96 -13.81
C PHE A 869 23.99 -1.22 -14.22
N ARG A 870 24.07 0.04 -13.81
CA ARG A 870 25.28 0.87 -13.85
C ARG A 870 25.81 1.03 -12.44
N ALA A 871 27.09 0.77 -12.21
CA ALA A 871 27.72 0.99 -10.91
C ALA A 871 28.37 2.37 -10.84
N LEU A 872 28.22 3.07 -9.72
CA LEU A 872 28.88 4.34 -9.39
C LEU A 872 29.55 4.25 -8.03
N GLY A 873 30.80 4.73 -7.93
CA GLY A 873 31.43 5.00 -6.64
C GLY A 873 30.94 6.32 -6.05
N VAL A 874 31.23 6.56 -4.78
CA VAL A 874 30.89 7.85 -4.15
C VAL A 874 31.63 9.02 -4.80
N GLU A 875 32.86 8.80 -5.27
CA GLU A 875 33.66 9.82 -5.96
C GLU A 875 33.06 10.24 -7.32
N ASP A 876 32.24 9.39 -7.95
CA ASP A 876 31.63 9.67 -9.26
C ASP A 876 30.35 10.53 -9.15
N LEU A 877 29.73 10.58 -7.96
CA LEU A 877 28.42 11.20 -7.75
C LEU A 877 28.34 12.69 -8.13
N PRO A 878 29.33 13.55 -7.82
CA PRO A 878 29.27 14.97 -8.15
C PRO A 878 29.05 15.27 -9.64
N CYS A 879 29.55 14.40 -10.53
CA CYS A 879 29.47 14.56 -11.98
C CYS A 879 28.46 13.59 -12.63
N ALA A 880 27.82 12.73 -11.84
CA ALA A 880 26.92 11.71 -12.37
C ALA A 880 25.56 12.30 -12.74
N GLU A 881 25.11 11.98 -13.96
CA GLU A 881 23.72 12.20 -14.39
C GLU A 881 22.87 10.94 -14.21
N LEU A 882 21.57 11.16 -13.98
CA LEU A 882 20.55 10.13 -13.83
C LEU A 882 19.65 10.08 -15.07
N ASP A 883 19.41 8.87 -15.56
CA ASP A 883 18.38 8.58 -16.56
C ASP A 883 17.05 8.15 -15.90
N GLY A 884 16.94 8.28 -14.57
CA GLY A 884 15.77 7.89 -13.79
C GLY A 884 15.49 6.38 -13.79
N GLY A 885 16.46 5.52 -14.13
CA GLY A 885 16.22 4.09 -14.28
C GLY A 885 15.45 3.73 -15.56
N ALA A 886 15.44 4.62 -16.56
CA ALA A 886 14.82 4.37 -17.85
C ALA A 886 15.49 3.20 -18.58
N THR A 887 16.82 3.06 -18.45
CA THR A 887 17.60 2.03 -19.16
C THR A 887 18.20 0.95 -18.25
N ALA A 888 18.63 1.31 -17.05
CA ALA A 888 19.24 0.39 -16.09
C ALA A 888 19.14 0.94 -14.65
N VAL A 889 19.15 0.07 -13.64
CA VAL A 889 19.22 0.52 -12.25
C VAL A 889 20.60 1.12 -11.95
N THR A 890 20.64 2.30 -11.36
CA THR A 890 21.91 2.90 -10.90
C THR A 890 22.27 2.38 -9.51
N VAL A 891 23.33 1.58 -9.41
CA VAL A 891 23.86 1.02 -8.16
C VAL A 891 24.95 1.95 -7.62
N VAL A 892 24.63 2.67 -6.56
CA VAL A 892 25.57 3.54 -5.86
C VAL A 892 26.28 2.74 -4.78
N ASN A 893 27.60 2.69 -4.86
CA ASN A 893 28.44 1.96 -3.94
C ASN A 893 28.81 2.84 -2.74
N ALA A 894 28.08 2.68 -1.64
CA ALA A 894 28.20 3.45 -0.42
C ALA A 894 28.73 2.62 0.77
N THR A 895 29.45 1.52 0.52
CA THR A 895 29.97 0.63 1.58
C THR A 895 31.13 1.24 2.39
N GLY A 896 31.51 2.49 2.11
CA GLY A 896 32.51 3.26 2.86
C GLY A 896 32.03 3.75 4.24
N GLY A 897 30.84 3.35 4.67
CA GLY A 897 30.26 3.64 5.98
C GLY A 897 29.11 4.66 5.95
N PRO A 898 28.58 5.03 7.13
CA PRO A 898 27.37 5.85 7.22
C PRO A 898 27.42 7.22 6.52
N ALA A 899 28.61 7.83 6.44
CA ALA A 899 28.80 9.10 5.73
C ALA A 899 28.72 8.95 4.20
N ALA A 900 29.15 7.80 3.66
CA ALA A 900 28.99 7.48 2.24
C ALA A 900 27.51 7.29 1.88
N GLU A 901 26.74 6.59 2.73
CA GLU A 901 25.29 6.47 2.55
C GLU A 901 24.60 7.85 2.63
N THR A 902 24.98 8.68 3.61
CA THR A 902 24.49 10.06 3.74
C THR A 902 24.74 10.87 2.47
N PHE A 903 25.92 10.74 1.87
CA PHE A 903 26.27 11.42 0.62
C PHE A 903 25.43 10.91 -0.56
N ALA A 904 25.27 9.59 -0.69
CA ALA A 904 24.42 8.98 -1.72
C ALA A 904 22.95 9.43 -1.61
N ARG A 905 22.41 9.51 -0.38
CA ARG A 905 21.06 10.03 -0.11
C ARG A 905 20.94 11.51 -0.47
N ALA A 906 21.96 12.32 -0.15
CA ALA A 906 21.99 13.74 -0.51
C ALA A 906 21.96 13.94 -2.03
N TRP A 907 22.75 13.16 -2.77
CA TRP A 907 22.76 13.16 -4.23
C TRP A 907 21.40 12.75 -4.81
N CYS A 908 20.74 11.73 -4.26
CA CYS A 908 19.39 11.34 -4.68
C CYS A 908 18.38 12.49 -4.49
N SER A 909 18.47 13.21 -3.37
CA SER A 909 17.61 14.38 -3.09
C SER A 909 17.87 15.56 -4.02
N GLU A 910 19.13 15.81 -4.38
CA GLU A 910 19.50 16.85 -5.35
C GLU A 910 18.93 16.54 -6.73
N LYS A 911 19.14 15.31 -7.21
CA LYS A 911 18.63 14.88 -8.52
C LYS A 911 17.13 14.65 -8.53
N GLY A 912 16.53 14.45 -7.35
CA GLY A 912 15.09 14.28 -7.17
C GLY A 912 14.58 12.86 -7.34
N THR A 913 15.43 11.84 -7.16
CA THR A 913 15.07 10.42 -7.31
C THR A 913 14.86 9.75 -5.96
N ASN A 914 14.02 8.73 -5.93
CA ASN A 914 13.93 7.79 -4.82
C ASN A 914 15.07 6.76 -4.91
N ALA A 915 15.31 5.99 -3.84
CA ALA A 915 16.29 4.90 -3.89
C ALA A 915 15.92 3.75 -2.96
N VAL A 916 16.37 2.54 -3.30
CA VAL A 916 16.36 1.39 -2.38
C VAL A 916 17.69 1.35 -1.62
N VAL A 917 17.64 1.14 -0.31
CA VAL A 917 18.83 0.95 0.54
C VAL A 917 19.01 -0.53 0.81
N TRP A 918 20.17 -1.07 0.45
CA TRP A 918 20.50 -2.48 0.59
C TRP A 918 21.80 -2.68 1.35
N LYS A 919 21.73 -3.44 2.45
CA LYS A 919 22.91 -3.85 3.21
C LYS A 919 23.52 -5.10 2.61
N ARG A 920 24.80 -5.03 2.22
CA ARG A 920 25.55 -6.19 1.74
C ARG A 920 25.99 -7.07 2.93
N GLY A 921 25.73 -8.38 2.87
CA GLY A 921 26.17 -9.32 3.91
C GLY A 921 25.34 -10.60 3.96
N GLU A 922 25.74 -11.54 4.83
CA GLU A 922 25.03 -12.81 5.05
C GLU A 922 23.73 -12.60 5.87
N GLY A 923 22.67 -13.35 5.54
CA GLY A 923 21.41 -13.35 6.31
C GLY A 923 20.37 -12.28 5.92
N GLY A 924 20.56 -11.54 4.83
CA GLY A 924 19.67 -10.46 4.37
C GLY A 924 19.08 -10.62 2.96
N CYS A 925 18.75 -9.49 2.33
CA CYS A 925 18.33 -9.45 0.92
C CYS A 925 19.50 -9.81 0.00
N CYS A 926 19.30 -10.67 -0.99
CA CYS A 926 20.32 -10.96 -2.00
C CYS A 926 20.34 -9.88 -3.09
N PHE A 927 21.45 -9.76 -3.82
CA PHE A 927 21.63 -8.71 -4.82
C PHE A 927 20.57 -8.73 -5.93
N LYS A 928 20.15 -9.91 -6.41
CA LYS A 928 19.04 -10.05 -7.37
C LYS A 928 17.75 -9.41 -6.82
N CYS A 929 17.36 -9.75 -5.60
CA CYS A 929 16.13 -9.24 -4.99
C CYS A 929 16.20 -7.73 -4.74
N ALA A 930 17.39 -7.21 -4.41
CA ALA A 930 17.62 -5.78 -4.25
C ALA A 930 17.49 -5.01 -5.59
N LEU A 931 18.04 -5.57 -6.67
CA LEU A 931 17.87 -5.02 -8.03
C LEU A 931 16.41 -5.04 -8.48
N MET A 932 15.71 -6.16 -8.28
CA MET A 932 14.28 -6.29 -8.59
C MET A 932 13.47 -5.22 -7.83
N LEU A 933 13.74 -5.06 -6.53
CA LEU A 933 13.05 -4.08 -5.70
C LEU A 933 13.29 -2.64 -6.19
N ALA A 934 14.52 -2.30 -6.58
CA ALA A 934 14.85 -0.97 -7.10
C ALA A 934 14.32 -0.73 -8.53
N GLY A 935 14.18 -1.79 -9.33
CA GLY A 935 13.70 -1.76 -10.70
C GLY A 935 12.18 -1.66 -10.82
N ARG A 936 11.69 -1.77 -12.06
CA ARG A 936 10.26 -1.60 -12.41
C ARG A 936 9.36 -2.68 -11.82
N GLU A 937 9.89 -3.88 -11.61
CA GLU A 937 9.19 -5.01 -10.97
C GLU A 937 8.90 -4.75 -9.47
N GLY A 938 9.68 -3.88 -8.83
CA GLY A 938 9.53 -3.50 -7.43
C GLY A 938 8.91 -2.11 -7.25
N VAL A 939 9.64 -1.21 -6.59
CA VAL A 939 9.16 0.15 -6.31
C VAL A 939 9.51 1.17 -7.40
N ALA A 940 10.19 0.75 -8.47
CA ALA A 940 10.62 1.63 -9.56
C ALA A 940 11.40 2.87 -9.08
N ALA A 941 12.28 2.69 -8.10
CA ALA A 941 13.11 3.78 -7.56
C ALA A 941 14.22 4.20 -8.54
N GLY A 942 14.67 3.29 -9.42
CA GLY A 942 15.74 3.54 -10.40
C GLY A 942 17.15 3.60 -9.80
N VAL A 943 17.28 3.75 -8.48
CA VAL A 943 18.55 3.77 -7.75
C VAL A 943 18.57 2.72 -6.64
N LEU A 944 19.70 2.03 -6.51
CA LEU A 944 20.02 1.11 -5.42
C LEU A 944 21.29 1.60 -4.70
N ILE A 945 21.16 2.02 -3.44
CA ILE A 945 22.28 2.37 -2.57
C ILE A 945 22.75 1.10 -1.86
N MET A 946 23.97 0.65 -2.16
CA MET A 946 24.62 -0.50 -1.55
C MET A 946 25.45 -0.03 -0.34
N CYS A 947 25.08 -0.47 0.86
CA CYS A 947 25.71 -0.13 2.14
C CYS A 947 26.46 -1.30 2.75
#